data_AF-R6PTV6-F1
#
_entry.id   AF-R6PTV6-F1
#
_cell.length_a   1.000
_cell.length_b   1.000
_cell.length_c   1.000
_cell.angle_alpha   90.00
_cell.angle_beta   90.00
_cell.angle_gamma   90.00
#
_symmetry.space_group_name_H-M   'P 1'
#
loop_
_entity.id
_entity.type
_entity.pdbx_description
1 polymer ?
#
loop_
_entity_poly.entity_id
_entity_poly.type
_entity_poly.pdbx_seq_one_letter_code
_entity_poly.pdbx_strand_id
1 'polypeptide(L)'
;MRKKLQQQNNEAAQKRFTTFIALLVVLLFVIGGSLQVQAQDTNTNGTHITGIESLTGCSKEDVRNAVIRDNTFPENDKNKIFFLYNVKTGLLLNAGGYWGTHVSLKEYGMPLWIHIDKEGWIHLAQKFDSKESKEEGNYLEYETGNSPEEDNGVYIDRAYIYKGLISEKIVKRGWELKAVSGKTNTYRLYTHNNTSSFPNISPKFDETKYYLIAAKTQGDVDKNCYAVEAGSADIAKGNDEWRFLSYQQILDLQDKNTGNIISSIDLTFRLQCPSFSRENAAMHNWKAYQYGGSGKIRLGLEHYYKPFVKNSNGTTAGSNIKISDSYTNDFEDKTIKNYKFPDGSNAITFTENENYERHCGKYYCADAKNFRGTIYQDVKVSHSGAYVIECKGFSTTTKAKLYACLVKSDNTADTQTMHATILGQTDYMSAQEKKALHIEDQNMDYAAKEFYGSHKYFNSVLVQVPEGGGTIRFGIEIGTQDDKEPVASEKEWTVFDDFRLLYTSRTTDGDLVLDQDRDNLDYLENCSNTYKSVTLHLNKTFDKDKWNGFVLPVSLTKDQLTQAFGPNVKLAKLSKLTSNEIQFVSINMSTVGNDEIAMQAYIPYIIFPTKHAEQEQTPAYTALLSKIVNGQAKDERVIIGKNHIDIPNVTFAVNGKNENDLSNMNTTNWTTNSSFDVDGPGTSFVTGNGMTAFGTFARTFGTGTQNTKEGDANYGKWTITDKSTIIEGRSDLKGCYFFSNGKMYFSDIRTRGLRGFSVWFAPKSASDGKSANVFLDGVSLDKTTGINPIIYGEEESRIDRFAHGIYSLNGQLISNSSSLDGLPSGIYILNGKKVIKR
;
A
#
# COMPACT_ATOMS: atom_id res chain seq x y z
N MET A 1 17.83 -12.12 51.79
CA MET A 1 16.44 -11.99 51.29
C MET A 1 16.30 -11.10 50.05
N ARG A 2 16.85 -9.87 50.00
CA ARG A 2 16.73 -8.98 48.83
C ARG A 2 17.22 -9.57 47.49
N LYS A 3 18.34 -10.31 47.47
CA LYS A 3 18.83 -10.98 46.24
C LYS A 3 17.92 -12.10 45.72
N LYS A 4 17.24 -12.85 46.61
CA LYS A 4 16.29 -13.91 46.22
C LYS A 4 14.99 -13.34 45.64
N LEU A 5 14.52 -12.20 46.15
CA LEU A 5 13.32 -11.53 45.64
C LEU A 5 13.56 -10.89 44.25
N GLN A 6 14.77 -10.37 44.02
CA GLN A 6 15.16 -9.79 42.73
C GLN A 6 15.33 -10.87 41.64
N GLN A 7 15.85 -12.04 42.01
CA GLN A 7 15.97 -13.17 41.11
C GLN A 7 14.61 -13.78 40.76
N GLN A 8 13.69 -13.92 41.73
CA GLN A 8 12.32 -14.37 41.48
C GLN A 8 11.51 -13.40 40.61
N ASN A 9 11.71 -12.09 40.78
CA ASN A 9 11.06 -11.08 39.93
C ASN A 9 11.61 -11.08 38.50
N ASN A 10 12.91 -11.30 38.31
CA ASN A 10 13.51 -11.41 36.99
C ASN A 10 13.10 -12.71 36.28
N GLU A 11 13.03 -13.84 36.99
CA GLU A 11 12.55 -15.11 36.42
C GLU A 11 11.05 -15.06 36.09
N ALA A 12 10.24 -14.35 36.89
CA ALA A 12 8.83 -14.12 36.60
C ALA A 12 8.61 -13.14 35.43
N ALA A 13 9.44 -12.10 35.32
CA ALA A 13 9.42 -11.18 34.18
C ALA A 13 9.87 -11.87 32.89
N GLN A 14 10.90 -12.70 32.96
CA GLN A 14 11.40 -13.47 31.82
C GLN A 14 10.39 -14.54 31.39
N LYS A 15 9.75 -15.27 32.32
CA LYS A 15 8.64 -16.18 32.00
C LYS A 15 7.44 -15.45 31.40
N ARG A 16 7.09 -14.26 31.88
CA ARG A 16 6.01 -13.44 31.28
C ARG A 16 6.38 -12.97 29.88
N PHE A 17 7.63 -12.57 29.64
CA PHE A 17 8.13 -12.14 28.33
C PHE A 17 8.18 -13.30 27.32
N THR A 18 8.66 -14.48 27.74
CA THR A 18 8.68 -15.69 26.89
C THR A 18 7.26 -16.23 26.62
N THR A 19 6.34 -16.11 27.59
CA THR A 19 4.93 -16.48 27.40
C THR A 19 4.21 -15.48 26.48
N PHE A 20 4.55 -14.19 26.53
CA PHE A 20 4.01 -13.15 25.64
C PHE A 20 4.50 -13.33 24.20
N ILE A 21 5.79 -13.65 23.99
CA ILE A 21 6.35 -13.97 22.67
C ILE A 21 5.77 -15.29 22.14
N ALA A 22 5.58 -16.29 22.99
CA ALA A 22 4.92 -17.54 22.58
C ALA A 22 3.44 -17.33 22.22
N LEU A 23 2.71 -16.48 22.96
CA LEU A 23 1.33 -16.11 22.59
C LEU A 23 1.28 -15.28 21.30
N LEU A 24 2.24 -14.38 21.08
CA LEU A 24 2.35 -13.59 19.85
C LEU A 24 2.67 -14.47 18.64
N VAL A 25 3.57 -15.45 18.80
CA VAL A 25 3.91 -16.43 17.76
C VAL A 25 2.76 -17.41 17.51
N VAL A 26 1.98 -17.78 18.52
CA VAL A 26 0.76 -18.60 18.34
C VAL A 26 -0.38 -17.79 17.73
N LEU A 27 -0.55 -16.50 18.06
CA LEU A 27 -1.50 -15.62 17.35
C LEU A 27 -1.09 -15.42 15.88
N LEU A 28 0.21 -15.25 15.60
CA LEU A 28 0.74 -15.18 14.23
C LEU A 28 0.56 -16.50 13.45
N PHE A 29 0.59 -17.65 14.13
CA PHE A 29 0.34 -18.96 13.50
C PHE A 29 -1.15 -19.32 13.36
N VAL A 30 -2.05 -18.72 14.15
CA VAL A 30 -3.51 -18.86 13.98
C VAL A 30 -4.06 -17.95 12.87
N ILE A 31 -3.37 -16.84 12.58
CA ILE A 31 -3.74 -15.94 11.46
C ILE A 31 -3.10 -16.40 10.12
N GLY A 32 -1.94 -17.06 10.14
CA GLY A 32 -1.33 -17.69 8.95
C GLY A 32 -1.92 -19.06 8.54
N GLY A 33 -3.14 -19.36 8.98
CA GLY A 33 -3.78 -20.67 8.83
C GLY A 33 -5.27 -20.66 9.15
N SER A 34 -5.99 -19.62 8.71
CA SER A 34 -7.46 -19.56 8.81
C SER A 34 -8.08 -18.86 7.59
N LEU A 35 -7.74 -19.30 6.37
CA LEU A 35 -8.68 -19.20 5.25
C LEU A 35 -9.75 -20.30 5.44
N GLN A 36 -10.60 -20.13 6.45
CA GLN A 36 -11.91 -20.76 6.49
C GLN A 36 -12.94 -19.65 6.45
N VAL A 37 -13.33 -19.32 5.21
CA VAL A 37 -14.59 -18.67 4.91
C VAL A 37 -15.70 -19.51 5.54
N GLN A 38 -16.30 -19.01 6.62
CA GLN A 38 -17.67 -19.30 6.97
C GLN A 38 -18.32 -18.04 7.53
N ALA A 39 -18.78 -17.19 6.62
CA ALA A 39 -20.09 -16.58 6.77
C ALA A 39 -20.97 -17.26 5.72
N GLN A 40 -22.09 -17.86 6.16
CA GLN A 40 -23.07 -18.47 5.26
C GLN A 40 -23.56 -17.41 4.28
N ASP A 41 -23.37 -17.66 2.98
CA ASP A 41 -24.22 -17.01 1.99
C ASP A 41 -24.63 -18.02 0.92
N THR A 42 -25.90 -18.37 0.97
CA THR A 42 -26.60 -19.20 0.00
C THR A 42 -26.96 -18.31 -1.18
N ASN A 43 -26.05 -18.12 -2.13
CA ASN A 43 -26.41 -17.72 -3.50
C ASN A 43 -25.53 -18.44 -4.53
N THR A 44 -26.18 -19.36 -5.22
CA THR A 44 -25.70 -20.08 -6.40
C THR A 44 -25.55 -19.12 -7.59
N ASN A 45 -24.31 -18.81 -8.02
CA ASN A 45 -23.88 -18.67 -9.43
C ASN A 45 -22.43 -18.14 -9.60
N GLY A 46 -21.47 -18.76 -8.91
CA GLY A 46 -20.03 -18.58 -9.17
C GLY A 46 -19.21 -18.62 -7.87
N THR A 47 -18.25 -19.53 -7.78
CA THR A 47 -17.29 -19.58 -6.66
C THR A 47 -16.53 -18.25 -6.63
N HIS A 48 -16.44 -17.59 -5.46
CA HIS A 48 -15.55 -16.43 -5.32
C HIS A 48 -14.11 -16.86 -5.62
N ILE A 49 -13.41 -16.10 -6.47
CA ILE A 49 -12.03 -16.39 -6.85
C ILE A 49 -11.13 -15.39 -6.15
N THR A 50 -10.30 -15.91 -5.24
CA THR A 50 -9.31 -15.19 -4.44
C THR A 50 -8.03 -15.10 -5.28
N GLY A 51 -7.80 -13.96 -5.94
CA GLY A 51 -6.53 -13.60 -6.60
C GLY A 51 -5.82 -14.73 -7.36
N ILE A 52 -4.49 -14.68 -7.38
CA ILE A 52 -3.62 -15.68 -8.03
C ILE A 52 -3.45 -16.95 -7.19
N GLU A 53 -3.70 -16.88 -5.88
CA GLU A 53 -3.62 -17.99 -4.93
C GLU A 53 -4.67 -19.09 -5.22
N SER A 54 -5.77 -18.70 -5.86
CA SER A 54 -6.80 -19.61 -6.37
C SER A 54 -6.35 -20.45 -7.57
N LEU A 55 -5.28 -20.06 -8.26
CA LEU A 55 -4.82 -20.74 -9.46
C LEU A 55 -4.29 -22.13 -9.11
N THR A 56 -4.75 -23.12 -9.86
CA THR A 56 -4.36 -24.53 -9.68
C THR A 56 -2.89 -24.77 -10.02
N GLY A 57 -2.28 -23.92 -10.85
CA GLY A 57 -0.93 -24.12 -11.38
C GLY A 57 -0.89 -25.18 -12.50
N CYS A 58 0.28 -25.36 -13.10
CA CYS A 58 0.51 -26.21 -14.25
C CYS A 58 0.96 -27.63 -13.86
N SER A 59 0.61 -28.62 -14.69
CA SER A 59 1.08 -30.00 -14.46
C SER A 59 2.59 -30.12 -14.77
N LYS A 60 3.25 -31.17 -14.27
CA LYS A 60 4.68 -31.44 -14.56
C LYS A 60 4.89 -31.64 -16.06
N GLU A 61 3.91 -32.24 -16.74
CA GLU A 61 3.93 -32.45 -18.18
C GLU A 61 3.83 -31.11 -18.93
N ASP A 62 2.91 -30.23 -18.54
CA ASP A 62 2.78 -28.89 -19.14
C ASP A 62 4.06 -28.07 -19.00
N VAL A 63 4.66 -28.06 -17.80
CA VAL A 63 5.91 -27.35 -17.53
C VAL A 63 7.05 -27.88 -18.42
N ARG A 64 7.17 -29.20 -18.59
CA ARG A 64 8.21 -29.79 -19.45
C ARG A 64 7.95 -29.57 -20.94
N ASN A 65 6.70 -29.62 -21.37
CA ASN A 65 6.30 -29.38 -22.76
C ASN A 65 6.47 -27.92 -23.18
N ALA A 66 6.50 -26.99 -22.21
CA ALA A 66 6.77 -25.58 -22.43
C ALA A 66 8.25 -25.23 -22.71
N VAL A 67 9.11 -26.24 -22.87
CA VAL A 67 10.54 -26.03 -23.19
C VAL A 67 10.76 -25.11 -24.40
N ILE A 68 11.74 -24.21 -24.26
CA ILE A 68 12.22 -23.32 -25.31
C ILE A 68 13.55 -23.85 -25.84
N ARG A 69 13.65 -24.07 -27.15
CA ARG A 69 14.80 -24.73 -27.79
C ARG A 69 15.83 -23.78 -28.40
N ASP A 70 15.40 -22.59 -28.77
CA ASP A 70 16.23 -21.53 -29.34
C ASP A 70 16.81 -20.60 -28.27
N ASN A 71 16.52 -20.88 -26.99
CA ASN A 71 16.94 -20.12 -25.81
C ASN A 71 16.56 -18.63 -25.88
N THR A 72 15.43 -18.31 -26.51
CA THR A 72 14.90 -16.95 -26.56
C THR A 72 13.71 -16.79 -25.62
N PHE A 73 13.62 -15.66 -24.92
CA PHE A 73 12.49 -15.41 -24.03
C PHE A 73 11.17 -15.44 -24.83
N PRO A 74 10.16 -16.26 -24.45
CA PRO A 74 8.98 -16.50 -25.29
C PRO A 74 7.94 -15.38 -25.19
N GLU A 75 8.28 -14.19 -25.71
CA GLU A 75 7.45 -12.98 -25.56
C GLU A 75 6.00 -13.15 -26.01
N ASN A 76 5.75 -13.97 -27.05
CA ASN A 76 4.43 -14.14 -27.64
C ASN A 76 3.63 -15.34 -27.10
N ASP A 77 4.29 -16.31 -26.44
CA ASP A 77 3.63 -17.53 -25.95
C ASP A 77 3.51 -17.51 -24.42
N LYS A 78 2.40 -16.96 -23.93
CA LYS A 78 2.13 -16.79 -22.49
C LYS A 78 1.93 -18.11 -21.74
N ASN A 79 1.73 -19.23 -22.44
CA ASN A 79 1.68 -20.55 -21.81
C ASN A 79 3.09 -21.08 -21.46
N LYS A 80 4.14 -20.48 -22.02
CA LYS A 80 5.54 -20.87 -21.78
C LYS A 80 6.29 -19.94 -20.84
N ILE A 81 5.60 -18.96 -20.27
CA ILE A 81 6.12 -18.09 -19.22
C ILE A 81 5.46 -18.50 -17.92
N PHE A 82 6.26 -18.74 -16.90
CA PHE A 82 5.81 -19.18 -15.58
C PHE A 82 6.26 -18.23 -14.48
N PHE A 83 5.51 -18.25 -13.39
CA PHE A 83 5.86 -17.66 -12.11
C PHE A 83 5.88 -18.77 -11.07
N LEU A 84 6.91 -18.79 -10.23
CA LEU A 84 7.04 -19.80 -9.17
C LEU A 84 6.42 -19.27 -7.88
N TYR A 85 5.26 -19.79 -7.51
CA TYR A 85 4.48 -19.37 -6.36
C TYR A 85 4.72 -20.30 -5.16
N ASN A 86 5.08 -19.75 -4.00
CA ASN A 86 5.24 -20.53 -2.77
C ASN A 86 3.88 -20.68 -2.07
N VAL A 87 3.44 -21.92 -1.87
CA VAL A 87 2.11 -22.22 -1.32
C VAL A 87 1.97 -21.79 0.14
N LYS A 88 3.06 -21.78 0.91
CA LYS A 88 3.01 -21.46 2.34
C LYS A 88 3.04 -19.97 2.62
N THR A 89 3.90 -19.22 1.92
CA THR A 89 4.03 -17.77 2.15
C THR A 89 3.05 -16.95 1.32
N GLY A 90 2.53 -17.50 0.22
CA GLY A 90 1.72 -16.74 -0.74
C GLY A 90 2.52 -15.79 -1.62
N LEU A 91 3.86 -15.82 -1.54
CA LEU A 91 4.76 -14.95 -2.28
C LEU A 91 5.30 -15.66 -3.53
N LEU A 92 5.78 -14.88 -4.49
CA LEU A 92 6.37 -15.37 -5.73
C LEU A 92 7.90 -15.24 -5.72
N LEU A 93 8.56 -16.15 -6.43
CA LEU A 93 9.99 -16.10 -6.62
C LEU A 93 10.39 -14.89 -7.47
N ASN A 94 11.40 -14.18 -7.00
CA ASN A 94 11.97 -12.99 -7.62
C ASN A 94 13.48 -12.91 -7.31
N ALA A 95 14.17 -11.89 -7.82
CA ALA A 95 15.58 -11.61 -7.53
C ALA A 95 15.68 -10.64 -6.34
N GLY A 96 16.67 -10.85 -5.47
CA GLY A 96 16.93 -10.07 -4.27
C GLY A 96 18.11 -10.62 -3.47
N GLY A 97 18.15 -10.37 -2.17
CA GLY A 97 19.20 -10.92 -1.30
C GLY A 97 20.63 -10.49 -1.67
N TYR A 98 21.58 -11.41 -1.53
CA TYR A 98 22.98 -11.15 -1.89
C TYR A 98 23.11 -10.76 -3.37
N TRP A 99 23.93 -9.74 -3.63
CA TRP A 99 24.15 -9.12 -4.95
C TRP A 99 22.92 -8.52 -5.63
N GLY A 100 21.74 -8.63 -5.01
CA GLY A 100 20.46 -8.38 -5.67
C GLY A 100 20.05 -9.47 -6.69
N THR A 101 20.85 -10.53 -6.86
CA THR A 101 20.62 -11.61 -7.83
C THR A 101 20.44 -12.99 -7.19
N HIS A 102 20.62 -13.11 -5.88
CA HIS A 102 20.15 -14.27 -5.13
C HIS A 102 18.62 -14.38 -5.25
N VAL A 103 18.08 -15.59 -5.18
CA VAL A 103 16.63 -15.75 -5.18
C VAL A 103 16.03 -15.16 -3.91
N SER A 104 14.86 -14.55 -4.07
CA SER A 104 14.05 -14.00 -2.98
C SER A 104 12.57 -14.24 -3.23
N LEU A 105 11.76 -14.03 -2.21
CA LEU A 105 10.30 -13.99 -2.31
C LEU A 105 9.80 -12.56 -2.20
N LYS A 106 8.88 -12.19 -3.10
CA LYS A 106 8.23 -10.87 -3.18
C LYS A 106 6.73 -11.03 -3.49
N GLU A 107 5.98 -9.94 -3.37
CA GLU A 107 4.53 -9.91 -3.65
C GLU A 107 4.22 -10.08 -5.15
N TYR A 108 5.18 -9.78 -6.04
CA TYR A 108 5.12 -10.06 -7.46
C TYR A 108 6.27 -10.96 -7.92
N GLY A 109 6.01 -11.79 -8.93
CA GLY A 109 6.96 -12.78 -9.44
C GLY A 109 7.75 -12.28 -10.64
N MET A 110 8.97 -12.79 -10.80
CA MET A 110 9.68 -12.62 -12.07
C MET A 110 9.17 -13.64 -13.10
N PRO A 111 9.09 -13.27 -14.39
CA PRO A 111 8.73 -14.21 -15.44
C PRO A 111 9.89 -15.16 -15.76
N LEU A 112 9.62 -16.46 -15.75
CA LEU A 112 10.59 -17.53 -16.01
C LEU A 112 10.16 -18.38 -17.23
N TRP A 113 11.11 -18.82 -18.02
CA TRP A 113 10.91 -19.81 -19.09
C TRP A 113 11.71 -21.08 -18.82
N ILE A 114 11.37 -22.16 -19.53
CA ILE A 114 11.90 -23.50 -19.27
C ILE A 114 12.94 -23.88 -20.32
N HIS A 115 14.15 -24.19 -19.87
CA HIS A 115 15.15 -24.91 -20.63
C HIS A 115 15.27 -26.34 -20.08
N ILE A 116 15.51 -27.33 -20.94
CA ILE A 116 15.77 -28.72 -20.52
C ILE A 116 17.10 -29.16 -21.10
N ASP A 117 18.02 -29.59 -20.23
CA ASP A 117 19.34 -30.04 -20.66
C ASP A 117 19.31 -31.44 -21.30
N LYS A 118 20.47 -31.86 -21.82
CA LYS A 118 20.62 -33.18 -22.46
C LYS A 118 20.41 -34.37 -21.49
N GLU A 119 20.43 -34.13 -20.18
CA GLU A 119 20.21 -35.13 -19.13
C GLU A 119 18.77 -35.08 -18.57
N GLY A 120 17.93 -34.18 -19.10
CA GLY A 120 16.52 -34.05 -18.75
C GLY A 120 16.21 -33.16 -17.55
N TRP A 121 17.17 -32.39 -17.05
CA TRP A 121 16.96 -31.46 -15.93
C TRP A 121 16.37 -30.13 -16.38
N ILE A 122 15.52 -29.53 -15.54
CA ILE A 122 14.85 -28.27 -15.84
C ILE A 122 15.71 -27.11 -15.34
N HIS A 123 16.08 -26.22 -16.24
CA HIS A 123 16.69 -24.94 -15.92
C HIS A 123 15.63 -23.84 -16.06
N LEU A 124 15.37 -23.10 -14.98
CA LEU A 124 14.44 -21.98 -14.98
C LEU A 124 15.23 -20.73 -15.36
N ALA A 125 14.79 -20.02 -16.39
CA ALA A 125 15.54 -18.92 -16.95
C ALA A 125 14.75 -17.61 -16.96
N GLN A 126 15.39 -16.50 -16.65
CA GLN A 126 14.81 -15.16 -16.79
C GLN A 126 15.05 -14.56 -18.18
N LYS A 127 14.39 -13.43 -18.47
CA LYS A 127 14.75 -12.57 -19.61
C LYS A 127 16.09 -11.90 -19.32
N PHE A 128 17.02 -11.96 -20.26
CA PHE A 128 18.37 -11.41 -20.09
C PHE A 128 18.89 -10.92 -21.44
N ASP A 129 19.47 -9.72 -21.48
CA ASP A 129 19.83 -9.06 -22.74
C ASP A 129 21.29 -9.35 -23.17
N SER A 130 22.16 -9.82 -22.28
CA SER A 130 23.53 -10.20 -22.63
C SER A 130 23.64 -11.70 -22.97
N LYS A 131 24.56 -12.02 -23.88
CA LYS A 131 24.84 -13.41 -24.28
C LYS A 131 25.69 -14.07 -23.19
N GLU A 132 25.28 -15.26 -22.75
CA GLU A 132 25.98 -16.13 -21.78
C GLU A 132 27.51 -15.96 -21.86
N SER A 133 28.12 -15.50 -20.75
CA SER A 133 29.56 -15.52 -20.56
C SER A 133 29.97 -16.86 -19.91
N LYS A 134 31.25 -17.01 -19.53
CA LYS A 134 31.73 -18.26 -18.90
C LYS A 134 31.20 -18.46 -17.47
N GLU A 135 30.72 -17.40 -16.84
CA GLU A 135 30.33 -17.35 -15.42
C GLU A 135 28.94 -16.74 -15.20
N GLU A 136 28.51 -15.83 -16.08
CA GLU A 136 27.20 -15.16 -16.03
C GLU A 136 26.25 -15.74 -17.08
N GLY A 137 25.03 -16.05 -16.65
CA GLY A 137 23.95 -16.53 -17.48
C GLY A 137 22.62 -15.95 -17.02
N ASN A 138 21.54 -16.64 -17.33
CA ASN A 138 20.19 -16.21 -17.00
C ASN A 138 19.38 -17.28 -16.27
N TYR A 139 20.04 -18.28 -15.70
CA TYR A 139 19.40 -19.44 -15.09
C TYR A 139 19.41 -19.37 -13.56
N LEU A 140 18.36 -19.95 -12.99
CA LEU A 140 18.19 -20.21 -11.58
C LEU A 140 19.03 -21.42 -11.19
N GLU A 141 20.22 -21.22 -10.65
CA GLU A 141 21.15 -22.32 -10.35
C GLU A 141 21.65 -22.29 -8.91
N TYR A 142 21.98 -23.48 -8.41
CA TYR A 142 22.56 -23.67 -7.09
C TYR A 142 24.09 -23.62 -7.15
N GLU A 143 24.65 -22.71 -6.38
CA GLU A 143 26.06 -22.36 -6.30
C GLU A 143 26.63 -22.80 -4.94
N THR A 144 27.76 -23.51 -4.96
CA THR A 144 28.48 -23.91 -3.74
C THR A 144 29.99 -23.89 -3.97
N GLY A 145 30.76 -23.92 -2.87
CA GLY A 145 32.21 -24.03 -2.91
C GLY A 145 32.95 -22.71 -3.15
N ASN A 146 32.22 -21.58 -3.19
CA ASN A 146 32.80 -20.25 -3.27
C ASN A 146 33.21 -19.74 -1.89
N SER A 147 34.24 -18.89 -1.90
CA SER A 147 34.68 -18.09 -0.77
C SER A 147 34.70 -16.64 -1.26
N PRO A 148 33.86 -15.75 -0.70
CA PRO A 148 33.17 -15.90 0.59
C PRO A 148 31.87 -16.73 0.52
N GLU A 149 31.35 -17.16 1.68
CA GLU A 149 30.22 -18.10 1.76
C GLU A 149 28.90 -17.51 1.25
N GLU A 150 28.78 -16.19 1.30
CA GLU A 150 27.68 -15.38 0.79
C GLU A 150 27.48 -15.51 -0.71
N ASP A 151 28.48 -16.02 -1.44
CA ASP A 151 28.42 -16.32 -2.88
C ASP A 151 27.94 -17.77 -3.16
N ASN A 152 27.62 -18.51 -2.10
CA ASN A 152 26.95 -19.81 -2.15
C ASN A 152 25.45 -19.64 -1.89
N GLY A 153 24.61 -20.31 -2.67
CA GLY A 153 23.17 -20.16 -2.61
C GLY A 153 22.51 -20.40 -3.96
N VAL A 154 21.31 -19.85 -4.14
CA VAL A 154 20.59 -19.98 -5.40
C VAL A 154 20.50 -18.60 -6.04
N TYR A 155 20.97 -18.47 -7.28
CA TYR A 155 21.05 -17.20 -8.00
C TYR A 155 20.38 -17.32 -9.36
N ILE A 156 19.95 -16.18 -9.92
CA ILE A 156 19.19 -16.12 -11.17
C ILE A 156 19.98 -15.61 -12.38
N ASP A 157 21.28 -15.38 -12.19
CA ASP A 157 22.22 -14.82 -13.17
C ASP A 157 23.35 -15.79 -13.50
N ARG A 158 23.15 -17.09 -13.30
CA ARG A 158 24.20 -18.11 -13.42
C ARG A 158 24.14 -18.80 -14.77
N ALA A 159 25.32 -19.20 -15.27
CA ALA A 159 25.44 -20.12 -16.38
C ALA A 159 25.40 -21.57 -15.88
N TYR A 160 24.63 -22.44 -16.53
CA TYR A 160 24.60 -23.87 -16.19
C TYR A 160 25.66 -24.69 -16.94
N ILE A 161 26.18 -24.18 -18.06
CA ILE A 161 27.24 -24.78 -18.88
C ILE A 161 28.52 -23.95 -18.81
N TYR A 162 29.64 -24.65 -18.69
CA TYR A 162 30.95 -24.09 -19.01
C TYR A 162 31.30 -24.33 -20.49
N LYS A 163 31.53 -23.23 -21.23
CA LYS A 163 31.96 -23.25 -22.64
C LYS A 163 33.50 -23.21 -22.72
N GLY A 164 34.11 -24.39 -22.70
CA GLY A 164 35.56 -24.55 -22.91
C GLY A 164 35.94 -24.47 -24.39
N LEU A 165 37.24 -24.47 -24.70
CA LEU A 165 37.78 -24.39 -26.08
C LEU A 165 37.38 -25.60 -26.97
N ILE A 166 37.06 -26.75 -26.37
CA ILE A 166 36.91 -28.04 -27.09
C ILE A 166 35.56 -28.72 -26.80
N SER A 167 34.90 -28.40 -25.68
CA SER A 167 33.64 -29.06 -25.29
C SER A 167 32.83 -28.22 -24.32
N GLU A 168 31.52 -28.32 -24.41
CA GLU A 168 30.56 -27.80 -23.43
C GLU A 168 30.30 -28.81 -22.31
N LYS A 169 30.31 -28.35 -21.05
CA LYS A 169 30.12 -29.20 -19.86
C LYS A 169 29.06 -28.61 -18.95
N ILE A 170 28.13 -29.44 -18.51
CA ILE A 170 27.11 -29.05 -17.52
C ILE A 170 27.81 -28.96 -16.16
N VAL A 171 27.84 -27.76 -15.59
CA VAL A 171 28.49 -27.45 -14.31
C VAL A 171 27.47 -27.14 -13.21
N LYS A 172 26.21 -26.89 -13.56
CA LYS A 172 25.07 -26.76 -12.65
C LYS A 172 23.94 -27.68 -13.10
N ARG A 173 23.24 -28.28 -12.13
CA ARG A 173 22.36 -29.42 -12.40
C ARG A 173 20.95 -29.04 -12.85
N GLY A 174 20.50 -27.80 -12.64
CA GLY A 174 19.09 -27.46 -12.77
C GLY A 174 18.23 -28.13 -11.68
N TRP A 175 16.94 -28.34 -11.98
CA TRP A 175 15.91 -28.73 -11.01
C TRP A 175 15.08 -29.92 -11.47
N GLU A 176 14.68 -30.75 -10.50
CA GLU A 176 13.73 -31.83 -10.68
C GLU A 176 12.47 -31.59 -9.85
N LEU A 177 11.30 -31.89 -10.43
CA LEU A 177 9.99 -31.70 -9.81
C LEU A 177 9.51 -33.00 -9.16
N LYS A 178 9.34 -32.99 -7.84
CA LYS A 178 8.72 -34.06 -7.05
C LYS A 178 7.32 -33.64 -6.61
N ALA A 179 6.29 -34.35 -7.06
CA ALA A 179 4.91 -34.08 -6.69
C ALA A 179 4.68 -34.18 -5.16
N VAL A 180 3.85 -33.29 -4.63
CA VAL A 180 3.42 -33.32 -3.23
C VAL A 180 2.17 -34.17 -3.11
N SER A 181 2.23 -35.22 -2.27
CA SER A 181 1.11 -36.14 -2.09
C SER A 181 -0.16 -35.41 -1.64
N GLY A 182 -1.29 -35.70 -2.30
CA GLY A 182 -2.60 -35.13 -2.00
C GLY A 182 -2.79 -33.67 -2.45
N LYS A 183 -1.84 -33.07 -3.16
CA LYS A 183 -1.94 -31.69 -3.68
C LYS A 183 -1.79 -31.66 -5.19
N THR A 184 -2.80 -31.16 -5.90
CA THR A 184 -2.78 -30.98 -7.34
C THR A 184 -1.73 -29.95 -7.76
N ASN A 185 -0.97 -30.26 -8.80
CA ASN A 185 -0.01 -29.36 -9.45
C ASN A 185 0.94 -28.60 -8.50
N THR A 186 1.27 -29.25 -7.37
CA THR A 186 2.14 -28.70 -6.33
C THR A 186 3.36 -29.60 -6.21
N TYR A 187 4.55 -28.99 -6.21
CA TYR A 187 5.82 -29.69 -6.31
C TYR A 187 6.83 -29.21 -5.27
N ARG A 188 7.74 -30.12 -4.90
CA ARG A 188 9.02 -29.80 -4.31
C ARG A 188 10.07 -29.78 -5.42
N LEU A 189 10.85 -28.71 -5.48
CA LEU A 189 11.96 -28.58 -6.43
C LEU A 189 13.25 -28.96 -5.73
N TYR A 190 14.03 -29.86 -6.32
CA TYR A 190 15.35 -30.19 -5.80
C TYR A 190 16.43 -30.21 -6.88
N THR A 191 17.67 -30.03 -6.45
CA THR A 191 18.89 -30.06 -7.27
C THR A 191 19.98 -30.93 -6.59
N HIS A 192 21.13 -31.07 -7.26
CA HIS A 192 22.32 -31.74 -6.74
C HIS A 192 23.52 -30.80 -6.79
N ASN A 193 24.43 -30.97 -5.84
CA ASN A 193 25.61 -30.13 -5.78
C ASN A 193 26.71 -30.66 -6.71
N ASN A 194 27.47 -29.76 -7.35
CA ASN A 194 28.69 -30.13 -8.04
C ASN A 194 29.85 -30.22 -7.04
N THR A 195 30.26 -31.44 -6.70
CA THR A 195 31.30 -31.71 -5.69
C THR A 195 32.70 -31.81 -6.29
N SER A 196 32.88 -31.46 -7.56
CA SER A 196 34.17 -31.53 -8.23
C SER A 196 35.12 -30.42 -7.76
N SER A 197 36.38 -30.77 -7.49
CA SER A 197 37.44 -29.78 -7.28
C SER A 197 37.82 -29.03 -8.57
N PHE A 198 37.39 -29.52 -9.74
CA PHE A 198 37.61 -28.89 -11.04
C PHE A 198 36.30 -28.89 -11.85
N PRO A 199 35.28 -28.13 -11.43
CA PRO A 199 33.93 -28.21 -11.98
C PRO A 199 33.89 -27.94 -13.49
N ASN A 200 34.75 -27.04 -13.98
CA ASN A 200 34.85 -26.69 -15.40
C ASN A 200 35.56 -27.75 -16.26
N ILE A 201 36.28 -28.70 -15.64
CA ILE A 201 37.05 -29.74 -16.35
C ILE A 201 36.39 -31.12 -16.21
N SER A 202 35.92 -31.48 -15.02
CA SER A 202 35.28 -32.78 -14.76
C SER A 202 34.17 -32.57 -13.73
N PRO A 203 33.02 -32.00 -14.13
CA PRO A 203 31.91 -31.82 -13.21
C PRO A 203 31.43 -33.17 -12.69
N LYS A 204 31.11 -33.22 -11.39
CA LYS A 204 30.58 -34.40 -10.71
C LYS A 204 29.51 -33.96 -9.75
N PHE A 205 28.34 -34.57 -9.85
CA PHE A 205 27.22 -34.24 -9.00
C PHE A 205 27.01 -35.33 -7.96
N ASP A 206 26.67 -34.93 -6.74
CA ASP A 206 26.32 -35.86 -5.68
C ASP A 206 24.92 -36.46 -5.87
N GLU A 207 24.55 -37.38 -4.97
CA GLU A 207 23.21 -37.95 -4.88
C GLU A 207 22.33 -37.21 -3.85
N THR A 208 22.94 -36.32 -3.06
CA THR A 208 22.26 -35.53 -2.02
C THR A 208 21.29 -34.55 -2.65
N LYS A 209 20.05 -34.52 -2.16
CA LYS A 209 19.02 -33.63 -2.70
C LYS A 209 19.02 -32.32 -1.92
N TYR A 210 19.11 -31.20 -2.64
CA TYR A 210 18.98 -29.87 -2.08
C TYR A 210 17.64 -29.26 -2.54
N TYR A 211 16.73 -29.01 -1.61
CA TYR A 211 15.39 -28.51 -1.86
C TYR A 211 15.34 -26.99 -1.81
N LEU A 212 14.71 -26.36 -2.80
CA LEU A 212 14.38 -24.93 -2.77
C LEU A 212 13.25 -24.67 -1.76
N ILE A 213 13.49 -23.75 -0.83
CA ILE A 213 12.55 -23.44 0.26
C ILE A 213 12.35 -21.93 0.43
N ALA A 214 11.16 -21.55 0.88
CA ALA A 214 10.95 -20.28 1.56
C ALA A 214 11.62 -20.34 2.94
N ALA A 215 12.37 -19.29 3.30
CA ALA A 215 12.91 -19.15 4.65
C ALA A 215 11.77 -18.99 5.68
N LYS A 216 12.04 -19.35 6.93
CA LYS A 216 11.09 -19.09 8.02
C LYS A 216 10.90 -17.59 8.28
N THR A 217 11.98 -16.82 8.15
CA THR A 217 11.95 -15.36 8.29
C THR A 217 11.82 -14.73 6.92
N GLN A 218 10.83 -13.84 6.76
CA GLN A 218 10.58 -13.05 5.56
C GLN A 218 10.86 -11.56 5.86
N GLY A 219 10.87 -10.72 4.82
CA GLY A 219 11.18 -9.28 4.93
C GLY A 219 12.66 -8.99 4.71
N ASP A 220 13.22 -8.06 5.48
CA ASP A 220 14.61 -7.63 5.37
C ASP A 220 15.61 -8.63 5.95
N VAL A 221 15.96 -9.61 5.11
CA VAL A 221 17.03 -10.58 5.35
C VAL A 221 17.80 -10.84 4.07
N ASP A 222 19.06 -11.27 4.21
CA ASP A 222 19.90 -11.61 3.05
C ASP A 222 19.38 -12.81 2.25
N LYS A 223 18.74 -13.77 2.94
CA LYS A 223 18.18 -14.99 2.33
C LYS A 223 16.78 -15.26 2.89
N ASN A 224 15.74 -14.83 2.17
CA ASN A 224 14.35 -15.19 2.47
C ASN A 224 13.85 -16.40 1.63
N CYS A 225 14.67 -16.89 0.72
CA CYS A 225 14.47 -18.06 -0.14
C CYS A 225 15.85 -18.67 -0.43
N TYR A 226 16.04 -19.99 -0.34
CA TYR A 226 17.34 -20.63 -0.61
C TYR A 226 17.18 -22.15 -0.76
N ALA A 227 18.26 -22.87 -1.09
CA ALA A 227 18.28 -24.33 -1.14
C ALA A 227 18.94 -24.94 0.10
N VAL A 228 18.38 -26.04 0.62
CA VAL A 228 18.90 -26.79 1.77
C VAL A 228 18.89 -28.28 1.53
N GLU A 229 19.81 -28.99 2.18
CA GLU A 229 19.86 -30.45 2.14
C GLU A 229 18.55 -31.09 2.65
N ALA A 230 18.16 -32.19 2.00
CA ALA A 230 17.02 -33.00 2.40
C ALA A 230 17.10 -33.42 3.87
N GLY A 231 16.05 -33.12 4.65
CA GLY A 231 16.02 -33.41 6.08
C GLY A 231 16.57 -32.29 6.97
N SER A 232 17.04 -31.17 6.40
CA SER A 232 17.39 -29.97 7.16
C SER A 232 16.21 -29.50 8.04
N ALA A 233 16.53 -29.03 9.25
CA ALA A 233 15.58 -28.42 10.18
C ALA A 233 14.96 -27.12 9.61
N ASP A 234 15.58 -26.51 8.60
CA ASP A 234 15.08 -25.32 7.93
C ASP A 234 13.88 -25.60 7.02
N ILE A 235 13.65 -26.86 6.61
CA ILE A 235 12.49 -27.27 5.83
C ILE A 235 11.25 -27.34 6.75
N ALA A 236 10.71 -26.17 7.09
CA ALA A 236 9.43 -26.09 7.78
C ALA A 236 8.31 -26.63 6.88
N LYS A 237 7.28 -27.22 7.51
CA LYS A 237 6.16 -27.85 6.80
C LYS A 237 5.49 -26.86 5.83
N GLY A 238 5.61 -27.16 4.53
CA GLY A 238 4.98 -26.39 3.44
C GLY A 238 5.89 -25.33 2.82
N ASN A 239 7.01 -24.97 3.43
CA ASN A 239 7.92 -23.96 2.89
C ASN A 239 8.61 -24.38 1.58
N ASP A 240 8.65 -25.69 1.32
CA ASP A 240 9.22 -26.32 0.12
C ASP A 240 8.18 -26.65 -0.96
N GLU A 241 6.94 -26.18 -0.81
CA GLU A 241 5.84 -26.45 -1.73
C GLU A 241 5.60 -25.29 -2.70
N TRP A 242 5.68 -25.59 -3.99
CA TRP A 242 5.64 -24.61 -5.07
C TRP A 242 4.59 -24.96 -6.12
N ARG A 243 3.99 -23.94 -6.74
CA ARG A 243 3.18 -24.06 -7.97
C ARG A 243 3.83 -23.27 -9.10
N PHE A 244 3.77 -23.83 -10.29
CA PHE A 244 4.08 -23.11 -11.52
C PHE A 244 2.80 -22.47 -12.03
N LEU A 245 2.69 -21.16 -11.91
CA LEU A 245 1.56 -20.40 -12.46
C LEU A 245 1.95 -19.92 -13.85
N SER A 246 1.21 -20.29 -14.90
CA SER A 246 1.52 -19.72 -16.23
C SER A 246 1.06 -18.28 -16.31
N TYR A 247 1.73 -17.48 -17.13
CA TYR A 247 1.30 -16.12 -17.44
C TYR A 247 -0.13 -16.15 -18.03
N GLN A 248 -0.43 -17.13 -18.87
CA GLN A 248 -1.78 -17.31 -19.41
C GLN A 248 -2.83 -17.56 -18.31
N GLN A 249 -2.53 -18.33 -17.25
CA GLN A 249 -3.46 -18.50 -16.12
C GLN A 249 -3.79 -17.17 -15.43
N ILE A 250 -2.82 -16.25 -15.30
CA ILE A 250 -3.05 -14.92 -14.72
C ILE A 250 -3.88 -14.04 -15.67
N LEU A 251 -3.67 -14.13 -16.98
CA LEU A 251 -4.53 -13.43 -17.96
C LEU A 251 -5.95 -13.96 -17.98
N ASP A 252 -6.09 -15.28 -17.98
CA ASP A 252 -7.39 -15.92 -17.90
C ASP A 252 -8.13 -15.53 -16.62
N LEU A 253 -7.41 -15.34 -15.51
CA LEU A 253 -7.96 -14.81 -14.25
C LEU A 253 -8.49 -13.38 -14.44
N GLN A 254 -7.75 -12.54 -15.16
CA GLN A 254 -8.17 -11.18 -15.53
C GLN A 254 -9.45 -11.21 -16.40
N ASP A 255 -9.51 -12.12 -17.38
CA ASP A 255 -10.59 -12.20 -18.36
C ASP A 255 -11.89 -12.79 -17.78
N LYS A 256 -11.76 -13.83 -16.96
CA LYS A 256 -12.89 -14.66 -16.49
C LYS A 256 -13.57 -14.14 -15.23
N ASN A 257 -12.94 -13.24 -14.46
CA ASN A 257 -13.46 -12.81 -13.15
C ASN A 257 -14.29 -11.51 -13.18
N THR A 258 -15.02 -11.25 -14.26
CA THR A 258 -15.66 -9.96 -14.61
C THR A 258 -16.60 -9.31 -13.57
N GLY A 259 -16.95 -9.99 -12.48
CA GLY A 259 -17.65 -9.40 -11.32
C GLY A 259 -17.33 -10.06 -9.98
N ASN A 260 -16.27 -10.88 -9.90
CA ASN A 260 -15.98 -11.74 -8.75
C ASN A 260 -14.55 -11.62 -8.20
N ILE A 261 -13.73 -10.72 -8.75
CA ILE A 261 -12.44 -10.36 -8.15
C ILE A 261 -12.72 -9.77 -6.76
N ILE A 262 -12.10 -10.31 -5.71
CA ILE A 262 -12.17 -9.75 -4.35
C ILE A 262 -10.87 -9.06 -3.92
N SER A 263 -9.79 -9.25 -4.68
CA SER A 263 -8.46 -8.69 -4.47
C SER A 263 -7.82 -8.37 -5.81
N SER A 264 -7.03 -7.30 -5.89
CA SER A 264 -6.41 -6.89 -7.15
C SER A 264 -5.51 -7.98 -7.75
N ILE A 265 -5.47 -8.06 -9.08
CA ILE A 265 -4.54 -8.94 -9.79
C ILE A 265 -3.25 -8.15 -10.00
N ASP A 266 -2.15 -8.62 -9.41
CA ASP A 266 -0.84 -8.02 -9.60
C ASP A 266 -0.28 -8.38 -11.00
N LEU A 267 -0.08 -7.36 -11.82
CA LEU A 267 0.45 -7.43 -13.18
C LEU A 267 1.84 -6.77 -13.30
N THR A 268 2.54 -6.58 -12.18
CA THR A 268 3.83 -5.88 -12.10
C THR A 268 4.91 -6.52 -12.99
N PHE A 269 4.79 -7.81 -13.29
CA PHE A 269 5.64 -8.51 -14.27
C PHE A 269 5.58 -7.91 -15.70
N ARG A 270 4.63 -7.02 -16.00
CA ARG A 270 4.57 -6.26 -17.26
C ARG A 270 5.48 -5.04 -17.27
N LEU A 271 5.88 -4.55 -16.10
CA LEU A 271 6.73 -3.38 -15.95
C LEU A 271 8.19 -3.75 -16.29
N GLN A 272 8.98 -2.76 -16.71
CA GLN A 272 10.37 -2.95 -17.10
C GLN A 272 11.26 -2.45 -15.96
N CYS A 273 11.92 -3.36 -15.25
CA CYS A 273 12.76 -3.03 -14.09
C CYS A 273 12.05 -2.15 -13.03
N PRO A 274 10.91 -2.59 -12.47
CA PRO A 274 10.11 -1.80 -11.52
C PRO A 274 10.82 -1.45 -10.19
N SER A 275 11.90 -2.15 -9.86
CA SER A 275 12.72 -1.91 -8.66
C SER A 275 14.19 -1.59 -8.98
N PHE A 276 14.45 -1.02 -10.15
CA PHE A 276 15.77 -0.51 -10.57
C PHE A 276 16.95 -1.48 -10.32
N SER A 277 16.70 -2.78 -10.45
CA SER A 277 17.63 -3.83 -10.06
C SER A 277 18.93 -3.78 -10.87
N ARG A 278 20.02 -4.13 -10.20
CA ARG A 278 21.38 -4.15 -10.74
C ARG A 278 21.46 -4.85 -12.10
N GLU A 279 22.08 -4.16 -13.05
CA GLU A 279 22.34 -4.64 -14.43
C GLU A 279 21.14 -5.24 -15.15
N ASN A 280 19.93 -4.89 -14.72
CA ASN A 280 18.74 -5.23 -15.45
C ASN A 280 18.70 -4.37 -16.69
N ALA A 281 18.93 -5.00 -17.83
CA ALA A 281 19.02 -4.31 -19.09
C ALA A 281 17.71 -3.56 -19.42
N ALA A 282 16.55 -4.01 -18.97
CA ALA A 282 15.28 -3.31 -19.17
C ALA A 282 15.21 -1.91 -18.51
N MET A 283 16.15 -1.56 -17.61
CA MET A 283 16.28 -0.25 -16.98
C MET A 283 16.42 0.88 -18.01
N HIS A 284 17.03 0.65 -19.18
CA HIS A 284 17.16 1.68 -20.23
C HIS A 284 15.81 2.16 -20.81
N ASN A 285 14.71 1.44 -20.54
CA ASN A 285 13.37 1.82 -20.98
C ASN A 285 12.73 2.92 -20.11
N TRP A 286 13.32 3.22 -18.95
CA TRP A 286 12.94 4.38 -18.16
C TRP A 286 13.45 5.66 -18.82
N LYS A 287 12.54 6.60 -19.04
CA LYS A 287 12.79 7.88 -19.70
C LYS A 287 12.80 8.99 -18.66
N ALA A 288 13.55 10.06 -18.94
CA ALA A 288 13.52 11.24 -18.09
C ALA A 288 13.54 12.54 -18.90
N TYR A 289 12.70 13.48 -18.47
CA TYR A 289 12.63 14.81 -19.05
C TYR A 289 12.84 15.87 -17.96
N GLN A 290 13.94 16.60 -18.03
CA GLN A 290 14.22 17.73 -17.13
C GLN A 290 13.67 19.03 -17.70
N TYR A 291 12.87 19.74 -16.90
CA TYR A 291 12.25 21.02 -17.28
C TYR A 291 13.24 22.18 -17.26
N GLY A 292 14.20 22.15 -16.33
CA GLY A 292 15.25 23.16 -16.12
C GLY A 292 16.25 22.75 -15.05
N GLY A 293 17.17 23.65 -14.72
CA GLY A 293 18.16 23.48 -13.67
C GLY A 293 19.25 22.44 -13.92
N SER A 294 19.93 22.07 -12.84
CA SER A 294 21.09 21.14 -12.79
C SER A 294 20.89 19.99 -11.80
N GLY A 295 19.63 19.72 -11.44
CA GLY A 295 19.26 18.59 -10.59
C GLY A 295 19.77 17.25 -11.09
N LYS A 296 19.95 16.31 -10.16
CA LYS A 296 20.50 14.98 -10.43
C LYS A 296 19.50 13.90 -10.09
N ILE A 297 19.55 12.80 -10.84
CA ILE A 297 18.84 11.56 -10.55
C ILE A 297 19.88 10.43 -10.52
N ARG A 298 19.76 9.54 -9.54
CA ARG A 298 20.60 8.35 -9.39
C ARG A 298 19.72 7.10 -9.35
N LEU A 299 20.23 6.01 -9.92
CA LEU A 299 19.63 4.68 -9.92
C LEU A 299 20.65 3.70 -9.36
N GLY A 300 20.38 3.07 -8.22
CA GLY A 300 21.27 2.11 -7.57
C GLY A 300 21.36 2.33 -6.07
N LEU A 301 22.58 2.28 -5.55
CA LEU A 301 22.93 2.49 -4.14
C LEU A 301 23.56 3.86 -3.93
N GLU A 302 23.67 4.32 -2.69
CA GLU A 302 24.21 5.64 -2.35
C GLU A 302 25.60 5.90 -2.95
N HIS A 303 26.47 4.89 -2.91
CA HIS A 303 27.88 4.96 -3.35
C HIS A 303 28.19 4.15 -4.61
N TYR A 304 27.18 3.51 -5.21
CA TYR A 304 27.30 2.74 -6.44
C TYR A 304 26.02 2.86 -7.27
N TYR A 305 26.00 3.77 -8.24
CA TYR A 305 24.78 4.12 -8.98
C TYR A 305 25.04 4.53 -10.43
N LYS A 306 24.03 4.38 -11.28
CA LYS A 306 23.99 4.98 -12.61
C LYS A 306 23.36 6.38 -12.53
N PRO A 307 24.08 7.46 -12.87
CA PRO A 307 23.48 8.78 -12.95
C PRO A 307 22.69 8.93 -14.26
N PHE A 308 21.69 9.79 -14.22
CA PHE A 308 21.12 10.35 -15.44
C PHE A 308 22.03 11.45 -16.01
N VAL A 309 22.30 11.40 -17.33
CA VAL A 309 23.18 12.31 -18.06
C VAL A 309 22.48 12.93 -19.27
N LYS A 310 22.80 14.19 -19.57
CA LYS A 310 22.17 14.90 -20.71
C LYS A 310 22.44 14.17 -22.03
N ASN A 311 21.45 14.12 -22.90
CA ASN A 311 21.61 13.53 -24.22
C ASN A 311 22.56 14.38 -25.08
N SER A 312 23.66 13.77 -25.55
CA SER A 312 24.62 14.40 -26.46
C SER A 312 24.04 14.70 -27.85
N ASN A 313 23.00 13.96 -28.25
CA ASN A 313 22.41 14.00 -29.60
C ASN A 313 21.12 14.85 -29.68
N GLY A 314 20.85 15.69 -28.67
CA GLY A 314 19.64 16.52 -28.60
C GLY A 314 18.41 15.79 -27.99
N THR A 315 17.27 16.49 -27.95
CA THR A 315 16.00 15.95 -27.43
C THR A 315 15.51 14.79 -28.30
N THR A 316 15.38 13.59 -27.72
CA THR A 316 14.58 12.51 -28.31
C THR A 316 13.12 12.73 -27.90
N ALA A 317 12.15 12.34 -28.73
CA ALA A 317 10.73 12.54 -28.41
C ALA A 317 10.39 11.98 -27.02
N GLY A 318 10.11 12.87 -26.05
CA GLY A 318 9.77 12.53 -24.68
C GLY A 318 10.92 12.37 -23.67
N SER A 319 12.20 12.53 -24.05
CA SER A 319 13.35 12.44 -23.13
C SER A 319 14.50 13.36 -23.56
N ASN A 320 15.04 14.16 -22.63
CA ASN A 320 16.22 15.01 -22.88
C ASN A 320 17.47 14.58 -22.08
N ILE A 321 17.30 13.53 -21.25
CA ILE A 321 18.34 12.91 -20.45
C ILE A 321 18.22 11.39 -20.62
N LYS A 322 19.33 10.68 -20.50
CA LYS A 322 19.40 9.22 -20.51
C LYS A 322 20.11 8.69 -19.28
N ILE A 323 19.90 7.43 -18.97
CA ILE A 323 20.68 6.72 -17.96
C ILE A 323 22.10 6.54 -18.49
N SER A 324 23.11 6.77 -17.66
CA SER A 324 24.51 6.50 -17.98
C SER A 324 24.71 5.00 -18.25
N ASP A 325 25.55 4.66 -19.21
CA ASP A 325 25.90 3.26 -19.48
C ASP A 325 26.78 2.69 -18.34
N SER A 326 27.56 3.55 -17.68
CA SER A 326 28.49 3.22 -16.58
C SER A 326 27.97 3.64 -15.21
N TYR A 327 28.37 2.89 -14.18
CA TYR A 327 28.19 3.28 -12.77
C TYR A 327 29.22 4.32 -12.34
N THR A 328 28.82 5.22 -11.46
CA THR A 328 29.71 5.91 -10.53
C THR A 328 29.97 5.00 -9.34
N ASN A 329 31.24 4.91 -8.93
CA ASN A 329 31.68 4.02 -7.84
C ASN A 329 32.63 4.77 -6.92
N ASP A 330 32.13 5.25 -5.79
CA ASP A 330 32.89 6.10 -4.87
C ASP A 330 34.08 5.37 -4.22
N PHE A 331 34.04 4.03 -4.12
CA PHE A 331 35.15 3.23 -3.60
C PHE A 331 36.30 3.17 -4.61
N GLU A 332 36.01 2.85 -5.87
CA GLU A 332 37.01 2.77 -6.93
C GLU A 332 37.57 4.15 -7.30
N ASP A 333 36.71 5.17 -7.30
CA ASP A 333 37.09 6.57 -7.51
C ASP A 333 37.84 7.16 -6.29
N LYS A 334 37.89 6.42 -5.17
CA LYS A 334 38.55 6.81 -3.91
C LYS A 334 38.03 8.11 -3.31
N THR A 335 36.77 8.45 -3.58
CA THR A 335 36.08 9.60 -2.97
C THR A 335 35.67 9.28 -1.52
N ILE A 336 35.53 7.99 -1.18
CA ILE A 336 35.35 7.49 0.17
C ILE A 336 36.41 6.43 0.53
N LYS A 337 36.75 6.32 1.82
CA LYS A 337 37.67 5.28 2.33
C LYS A 337 36.93 4.04 2.84
N ASN A 338 35.77 4.25 3.44
CA ASN A 338 34.88 3.21 3.94
C ASN A 338 33.47 3.78 4.07
N TYR A 339 32.50 2.89 4.11
CA TYR A 339 31.10 3.20 4.35
C TYR A 339 30.55 2.20 5.35
N LYS A 340 29.85 2.69 6.39
CA LYS A 340 29.26 1.84 7.42
C LYS A 340 27.75 1.85 7.26
N PHE A 341 27.16 0.67 7.05
CA PHE A 341 25.73 0.53 6.82
C PHE A 341 25.22 -0.89 7.15
N PRO A 342 23.98 -1.04 7.65
CA PRO A 342 23.16 0.01 8.25
C PRO A 342 23.69 0.44 9.63
N ASP A 343 23.09 1.43 10.26
CA ASP A 343 23.33 1.74 11.67
C ASP A 343 22.90 0.59 12.61
N GLY A 344 23.52 0.50 13.79
CA GLY A 344 23.15 -0.44 14.85
C GLY A 344 24.02 -1.70 14.93
N SER A 345 23.49 -2.76 15.52
CA SER A 345 24.21 -4.03 15.80
C SER A 345 24.56 -4.83 14.55
N ASN A 346 23.87 -4.55 13.44
CA ASN A 346 23.97 -5.30 12.19
C ASN A 346 24.86 -4.55 11.18
N ALA A 347 25.55 -3.50 11.65
CA ALA A 347 26.34 -2.63 10.81
C ALA A 347 27.55 -3.36 10.23
N ILE A 348 27.71 -3.25 8.91
CA ILE A 348 28.91 -3.72 8.20
C ILE A 348 29.70 -2.48 7.79
N THR A 349 31.03 -2.53 7.98
CA THR A 349 31.94 -1.51 7.44
C THR A 349 32.50 -2.01 6.12
N PHE A 350 32.02 -1.44 5.02
CA PHE A 350 32.50 -1.71 3.68
C PHE A 350 33.73 -0.87 3.39
N THR A 351 34.81 -1.49 2.93
CA THR A 351 36.04 -0.82 2.50
C THR A 351 36.26 -0.88 0.99
N GLU A 352 35.42 -1.66 0.29
CA GLU A 352 35.48 -1.89 -1.15
C GLU A 352 34.09 -2.14 -1.72
N ASN A 353 33.95 -1.88 -3.01
CA ASN A 353 32.68 -1.95 -3.71
C ASN A 353 32.08 -3.37 -3.75
N GLU A 354 32.91 -4.39 -3.97
CA GLU A 354 32.45 -5.77 -4.13
C GLU A 354 31.64 -6.25 -2.91
N ASN A 355 32.18 -6.03 -1.71
CA ASN A 355 31.50 -6.42 -0.49
C ASN A 355 30.25 -5.58 -0.21
N TYR A 356 30.25 -4.31 -0.61
CA TYR A 356 29.09 -3.44 -0.50
C TYR A 356 27.94 -3.91 -1.40
N GLU A 357 28.19 -4.14 -2.69
CA GLU A 357 27.19 -4.67 -3.62
C GLU A 357 26.66 -6.03 -3.18
N ARG A 358 27.54 -6.91 -2.69
CA ARG A 358 27.17 -8.23 -2.17
C ARG A 358 26.08 -8.13 -1.11
N HIS A 359 26.21 -7.26 -0.11
CA HIS A 359 25.24 -7.17 0.99
C HIS A 359 24.08 -6.19 0.73
N CYS A 360 24.30 -5.17 -0.10
CA CYS A 360 23.36 -4.07 -0.31
C CYS A 360 22.61 -4.13 -1.64
N GLY A 361 22.96 -5.03 -2.57
CA GLY A 361 22.34 -5.12 -3.90
C GLY A 361 20.82 -5.29 -3.92
N LYS A 362 20.24 -5.81 -2.83
CA LYS A 362 18.78 -5.88 -2.62
C LYS A 362 18.09 -4.53 -2.38
N TYR A 363 18.85 -3.47 -2.12
CA TYR A 363 18.37 -2.12 -1.82
C TYR A 363 18.59 -1.12 -2.97
N TYR A 364 18.70 -1.60 -4.22
CA TYR A 364 18.74 -0.68 -5.36
C TYR A 364 17.41 0.10 -5.42
N CYS A 365 17.50 1.42 -5.57
CA CYS A 365 16.34 2.30 -5.73
C CYS A 365 16.68 3.50 -6.63
N ALA A 366 15.76 4.45 -6.76
CA ALA A 366 16.02 5.72 -7.42
C ALA A 366 15.88 6.90 -6.45
N ASP A 367 16.75 7.91 -6.60
CA ASP A 367 16.59 9.18 -5.93
C ASP A 367 16.81 10.38 -6.87
N ALA A 368 16.24 11.51 -6.50
CA ALA A 368 16.34 12.77 -7.21
C ALA A 368 16.66 13.89 -6.24
N LYS A 369 17.74 14.64 -6.52
CA LYS A 369 18.24 15.75 -5.70
C LYS A 369 18.14 17.05 -6.50
N ASN A 370 17.38 18.01 -5.97
CA ASN A 370 17.10 19.31 -6.61
C ASN A 370 16.64 19.17 -8.08
N PHE A 371 15.84 18.16 -8.39
CA PHE A 371 15.40 17.87 -9.76
C PHE A 371 14.04 18.52 -10.08
N ARG A 372 13.87 18.91 -11.34
CA ARG A 372 12.59 19.38 -11.90
C ARG A 372 12.33 18.71 -13.24
N GLY A 373 11.28 17.91 -13.32
CA GLY A 373 11.04 17.08 -14.48
C GLY A 373 10.23 15.83 -14.20
N THR A 374 10.26 14.90 -15.15
CA THR A 374 9.60 13.58 -15.04
C THR A 374 10.60 12.45 -15.22
N ILE A 375 10.34 11.34 -14.54
CA ILE A 375 10.97 10.04 -14.72
C ILE A 375 9.84 9.04 -14.90
N TYR A 376 9.79 8.32 -16.01
CA TYR A 376 8.62 7.54 -16.36
C TYR A 376 8.91 6.34 -17.25
N GLN A 377 7.94 5.44 -17.28
CA GLN A 377 7.89 4.30 -18.19
C GLN A 377 6.49 4.22 -18.83
N ASP A 378 6.41 3.58 -20.00
CA ASP A 378 5.16 3.27 -20.68
C ASP A 378 4.90 1.75 -20.57
N VAL A 379 3.66 1.35 -20.29
CA VAL A 379 3.20 -0.05 -20.27
C VAL A 379 1.92 -0.21 -21.09
N LYS A 380 1.91 -1.20 -21.99
CA LYS A 380 0.74 -1.53 -22.79
C LYS A 380 -0.14 -2.56 -22.08
N VAL A 381 -1.43 -2.27 -22.01
CA VAL A 381 -2.47 -3.14 -21.46
C VAL A 381 -3.57 -3.36 -22.51
N SER A 382 -4.10 -4.58 -22.58
CA SER A 382 -5.13 -4.97 -23.56
C SER A 382 -6.55 -4.89 -23.00
N HIS A 383 -6.69 -4.99 -21.68
CA HIS A 383 -8.00 -4.99 -21.02
C HIS A 383 -8.38 -3.60 -20.57
N SER A 384 -9.66 -3.27 -20.77
CA SER A 384 -10.28 -2.11 -20.16
C SER A 384 -10.47 -2.30 -18.65
N GLY A 385 -10.73 -1.19 -17.98
CA GLY A 385 -11.03 -1.15 -16.56
C GLY A 385 -10.03 -0.31 -15.78
N ALA A 386 -10.07 -0.48 -14.46
CA ALA A 386 -9.28 0.29 -13.52
C ALA A 386 -7.94 -0.39 -13.24
N TYR A 387 -6.86 0.36 -13.44
CA TYR A 387 -5.51 -0.03 -13.08
C TYR A 387 -4.97 0.90 -12.00
N VAL A 388 -4.33 0.35 -10.98
CA VAL A 388 -3.65 1.14 -9.95
C VAL A 388 -2.15 1.03 -10.19
N ILE A 389 -1.50 2.19 -10.27
CA ILE A 389 -0.05 2.30 -10.18
C ILE A 389 0.29 2.61 -8.74
N GLU A 390 1.15 1.79 -8.14
CA GLU A 390 1.71 2.06 -6.82
C GLU A 390 3.22 2.25 -6.91
N CYS A 391 3.79 3.01 -5.98
CA CYS A 391 5.22 3.00 -5.71
C CYS A 391 5.48 3.30 -4.24
N LYS A 392 6.61 2.78 -3.72
CA LYS A 392 7.14 3.23 -2.45
C LYS A 392 7.94 4.52 -2.68
N GLY A 393 7.72 5.53 -1.86
CA GLY A 393 8.46 6.77 -2.00
C GLY A 393 8.05 7.88 -1.05
N PHE A 394 8.98 8.77 -0.79
CA PHE A 394 8.75 9.98 -0.02
C PHE A 394 9.63 11.14 -0.50
N SER A 395 9.29 12.36 -0.10
CA SER A 395 9.96 13.58 -0.51
C SER A 395 10.03 14.61 0.60
N THR A 396 11.05 15.47 0.54
CA THR A 396 11.15 16.69 1.34
C THR A 396 10.40 17.87 0.71
N THR A 397 9.78 17.68 -0.46
CA THR A 397 9.02 18.71 -1.18
C THR A 397 7.66 18.19 -1.63
N THR A 398 6.64 19.04 -1.55
CA THR A 398 5.27 18.74 -2.02
C THR A 398 5.19 18.73 -3.55
N LYS A 399 6.27 19.11 -4.23
CA LYS A 399 6.34 19.15 -5.69
C LYS A 399 6.50 17.78 -6.34
N ALA A 400 6.88 16.77 -5.56
CA ALA A 400 7.06 15.40 -6.04
C ALA A 400 5.75 14.62 -6.02
N LYS A 401 5.34 14.13 -7.18
CA LYS A 401 4.08 13.41 -7.39
C LYS A 401 4.32 12.08 -8.09
N LEU A 402 3.64 11.03 -7.63
CA LEU A 402 3.37 9.86 -8.47
C LEU A 402 2.26 10.25 -9.46
N TYR A 403 2.42 9.91 -10.73
CA TYR A 403 1.40 10.16 -11.74
C TYR A 403 1.19 8.96 -12.67
N ALA A 404 0.00 8.90 -13.26
CA ALA A 404 -0.36 7.97 -14.33
C ALA A 404 -1.36 8.62 -15.31
N CYS A 405 -1.22 8.31 -16.60
CA CYS A 405 -2.14 8.77 -17.65
C CYS A 405 -2.13 7.82 -18.84
N LEU A 406 -3.09 7.95 -19.75
CA LEU A 406 -3.03 7.31 -21.06
C LEU A 406 -2.06 8.06 -21.99
N VAL A 407 -1.53 7.34 -22.97
CA VAL A 407 -0.68 7.90 -24.03
C VAL A 407 -1.50 8.08 -25.30
N LYS A 408 -1.40 9.26 -25.93
CA LYS A 408 -2.05 9.58 -27.20
C LYS A 408 -1.37 8.90 -28.38
N SER A 409 -2.02 8.93 -29.54
CA SER A 409 -1.48 8.38 -30.79
C SER A 409 -0.16 9.03 -31.25
N ASP A 410 0.14 10.25 -30.81
CA ASP A 410 1.39 10.97 -31.08
C ASP A 410 2.49 10.70 -30.02
N ASN A 411 2.28 9.71 -29.15
CA ASN A 411 3.17 9.30 -28.06
C ASN A 411 3.37 10.33 -26.93
N THR A 412 2.47 11.33 -26.83
CA THR A 412 2.43 12.28 -25.72
C THR A 412 1.49 11.83 -24.60
N ALA A 413 1.74 12.33 -23.38
CA ALA A 413 0.88 12.08 -22.23
C ALA A 413 -0.49 12.74 -22.43
N ASP A 414 -1.58 12.03 -22.11
CA ASP A 414 -2.92 12.60 -22.13
C ASP A 414 -3.29 13.22 -20.78
N THR A 415 -3.11 14.53 -20.70
CA THR A 415 -3.44 15.33 -19.51
C THR A 415 -4.92 15.26 -19.11
N GLN A 416 -5.83 14.85 -20.00
CA GLN A 416 -7.25 14.66 -19.67
C GLN A 416 -7.50 13.40 -18.83
N THR A 417 -6.60 12.43 -18.91
CA THR A 417 -6.67 11.14 -18.20
C THR A 417 -5.68 11.07 -17.04
N MET A 418 -5.01 12.19 -16.75
CA MET A 418 -3.95 12.27 -15.75
C MET A 418 -4.53 12.14 -14.34
N HIS A 419 -3.96 11.20 -13.60
CA HIS A 419 -4.13 11.06 -12.17
C HIS A 419 -2.78 11.29 -11.51
N ALA A 420 -2.73 12.09 -10.44
CA ALA A 420 -1.50 12.40 -9.74
C ALA A 420 -1.73 12.60 -8.25
N THR A 421 -0.80 12.09 -7.44
CA THR A 421 -0.80 12.21 -5.98
C THR A 421 0.55 12.68 -5.46
N ILE A 422 0.56 13.54 -4.45
CA ILE A 422 1.81 13.95 -3.81
C ILE A 422 2.41 12.75 -3.06
N LEU A 423 3.71 12.52 -3.23
CA LEU A 423 4.41 11.47 -2.49
C LEU A 423 4.37 11.73 -0.98
N GLY A 424 4.54 10.68 -0.17
CA GLY A 424 4.68 10.81 1.29
C GLY A 424 5.69 11.90 1.67
N GLN A 425 5.32 12.78 2.60
CA GLN A 425 6.16 13.92 2.96
C GLN A 425 6.94 13.65 4.24
N THR A 426 8.24 13.96 4.23
CA THR A 426 9.12 13.74 5.39
C THR A 426 8.69 14.56 6.60
N ASP A 427 7.96 15.66 6.43
CA ASP A 427 7.51 16.51 7.54
C ASP A 427 6.49 15.86 8.48
N TYR A 428 5.86 14.76 8.04
CA TYR A 428 5.02 13.95 8.92
C TYR A 428 5.79 12.84 9.63
N MET A 429 7.06 12.60 9.27
CA MET A 429 7.90 11.61 9.94
C MET A 429 8.28 12.10 11.34
N SER A 430 8.33 11.17 12.29
CA SER A 430 8.85 11.46 13.63
C SER A 430 10.33 11.84 13.59
N ALA A 431 10.84 12.48 14.66
CA ALA A 431 12.25 12.83 14.73
C ALA A 431 13.15 11.57 14.68
N GLN A 432 12.72 10.46 15.28
CA GLN A 432 13.47 9.21 15.23
C GLN A 432 13.40 8.55 13.87
N GLU A 433 12.26 8.62 13.19
CA GLU A 433 12.11 8.12 11.82
C GLU A 433 12.99 8.93 10.84
N LYS A 434 12.97 10.26 10.94
CA LYS A 434 13.88 11.13 10.16
C LYS A 434 15.35 10.77 10.39
N LYS A 435 15.72 10.48 11.64
CA LYS A 435 17.07 10.07 12.01
C LYS A 435 17.40 8.68 11.48
N ALA A 436 16.50 7.70 11.63
CA ALA A 436 16.69 6.32 11.20
C ALA A 436 16.80 6.21 9.67
N LEU A 437 16.10 7.08 8.93
CA LEU A 437 16.15 7.15 7.48
C LEU A 437 17.23 8.11 6.95
N HIS A 438 18.02 8.74 7.81
CA HIS A 438 19.06 9.68 7.42
C HIS A 438 18.56 10.78 6.46
N ILE A 439 17.39 11.37 6.75
CA ILE A 439 16.76 12.36 5.89
C ILE A 439 17.64 13.61 5.69
N GLU A 440 18.37 14.03 6.72
CA GLU A 440 19.29 15.18 6.65
C GLU A 440 20.48 14.92 5.70
N ASP A 441 20.99 13.68 5.70
CA ASP A 441 22.11 13.25 4.85
C ASP A 441 21.64 12.91 3.42
N GLN A 442 20.34 12.69 3.22
CA GLN A 442 19.73 12.26 1.96
C GLN A 442 20.34 10.96 1.44
N ASN A 443 20.48 9.99 2.35
CA ASN A 443 21.08 8.70 2.07
C ASN A 443 20.03 7.71 1.55
N MET A 444 20.16 7.30 0.29
CA MET A 444 19.14 6.48 -0.37
C MET A 444 19.15 5.01 0.09
N ASP A 445 20.26 4.49 0.62
CA ASP A 445 20.33 3.10 1.09
C ASP A 445 19.41 2.86 2.29
N TYR A 446 19.29 3.85 3.20
CA TYR A 446 18.38 3.75 4.35
C TYR A 446 16.91 3.77 3.93
N ALA A 447 16.57 4.60 2.94
CA ALA A 447 15.23 4.63 2.36
C ALA A 447 14.90 3.30 1.69
N ALA A 448 15.80 2.80 0.84
CA ALA A 448 15.61 1.55 0.10
C ALA A 448 15.56 0.32 1.02
N LYS A 449 16.35 0.31 2.10
CA LYS A 449 16.25 -0.73 3.13
C LYS A 449 14.87 -0.74 3.80
N GLU A 450 14.32 0.41 4.13
CA GLU A 450 12.96 0.48 4.69
C GLU A 450 11.91 0.08 3.65
N PHE A 451 12.09 0.43 2.36
CA PHE A 451 11.21 -0.02 1.28
C PHE A 451 11.25 -1.53 1.09
N TYR A 452 12.43 -2.15 1.16
CA TYR A 452 12.60 -3.59 1.03
C TYR A 452 12.02 -4.36 2.23
N GLY A 453 12.22 -3.82 3.44
CA GLY A 453 11.88 -4.50 4.70
C GLY A 453 10.48 -4.24 5.25
N SER A 454 9.80 -3.20 4.78
CA SER A 454 8.54 -2.74 5.36
C SER A 454 7.46 -2.50 4.31
N HIS A 455 6.20 -2.57 4.75
CA HIS A 455 5.05 -2.20 3.95
C HIS A 455 4.64 -0.74 4.26
N LYS A 456 5.55 0.21 4.02
CA LYS A 456 5.36 1.65 4.27
C LYS A 456 5.64 2.51 3.04
N TYR A 457 5.16 3.75 3.11
CA TYR A 457 5.35 4.81 2.10
C TYR A 457 4.79 4.47 0.72
N PHE A 458 3.73 3.68 0.67
CA PHE A 458 2.99 3.47 -0.58
C PHE A 458 2.26 4.74 -0.99
N ASN A 459 2.38 5.05 -2.26
CA ASN A 459 1.65 6.08 -2.96
C ASN A 459 0.96 5.41 -4.13
N SER A 460 -0.29 5.78 -4.41
CA SER A 460 -1.06 5.16 -5.46
C SER A 460 -1.85 6.16 -6.28
N VAL A 461 -2.00 5.87 -7.56
CA VAL A 461 -2.90 6.55 -8.49
C VAL A 461 -3.65 5.51 -9.31
N LEU A 462 -4.93 5.76 -9.54
CA LEU A 462 -5.77 4.91 -10.37
C LEU A 462 -5.86 5.50 -11.77
N VAL A 463 -5.83 4.69 -12.82
CA VAL A 463 -6.06 5.12 -14.20
C VAL A 463 -7.13 4.25 -14.84
N GLN A 464 -8.12 4.89 -15.45
CA GLN A 464 -9.19 4.23 -16.18
C GLN A 464 -8.76 3.99 -17.63
N VAL A 465 -8.74 2.73 -18.04
CA VAL A 465 -8.37 2.30 -19.39
C VAL A 465 -9.64 1.98 -20.19
N PRO A 466 -9.85 2.58 -21.36
CA PRO A 466 -11.05 2.39 -22.16
C PRO A 466 -11.12 1.00 -22.81
N GLU A 467 -12.27 0.69 -23.40
CA GLU A 467 -12.46 -0.49 -24.24
C GLU A 467 -11.40 -0.56 -25.36
N GLY A 468 -10.86 -1.76 -25.60
CA GLY A 468 -9.75 -1.98 -26.54
C GLY A 468 -8.35 -1.80 -25.93
N GLY A 469 -8.25 -1.42 -24.65
CA GLY A 469 -7.00 -1.26 -23.94
C GLY A 469 -6.30 0.07 -24.23
N GLY A 470 -5.03 0.17 -23.85
CA GLY A 470 -4.27 1.40 -24.00
C GLY A 470 -2.83 1.26 -23.56
N THR A 471 -2.09 2.36 -23.70
CA THR A 471 -0.75 2.49 -23.12
C THR A 471 -0.84 3.44 -21.93
N ILE A 472 -0.48 2.95 -20.76
CA ILE A 472 -0.38 3.74 -19.53
C ILE A 472 1.04 4.27 -19.43
N ARG A 473 1.19 5.59 -19.27
CA ARG A 473 2.44 6.24 -18.86
C ARG A 473 2.36 6.56 -17.39
N PHE A 474 3.38 6.17 -16.64
CA PHE A 474 3.44 6.40 -15.19
C PHE A 474 4.86 6.67 -14.71
N GLY A 475 4.98 7.31 -13.55
CA GLY A 475 6.26 7.55 -12.90
C GLY A 475 6.21 8.71 -11.92
N ILE A 476 7.35 9.35 -11.68
CA ILE A 476 7.47 10.50 -10.78
C ILE A 476 7.58 11.79 -11.58
N GLU A 477 6.76 12.78 -11.24
CA GLU A 477 6.92 14.18 -11.66
C GLU A 477 7.38 15.00 -10.45
N ILE A 478 8.40 15.84 -10.63
CA ILE A 478 8.87 16.78 -9.60
C ILE A 478 8.80 18.20 -10.16
N GLY A 479 7.93 19.03 -9.59
CA GLY A 479 7.63 20.37 -10.09
C GLY A 479 6.77 20.34 -11.34
N THR A 480 6.82 21.41 -12.13
CA THR A 480 6.00 21.55 -13.35
C THR A 480 6.78 22.28 -14.43
N GLN A 481 6.21 22.39 -15.64
CA GLN A 481 6.81 23.24 -16.67
C GLN A 481 6.86 24.72 -16.29
N ASP A 482 6.08 25.19 -15.31
CA ASP A 482 6.16 26.56 -14.81
C ASP A 482 7.07 26.69 -13.56
N ASP A 483 7.47 25.56 -12.95
CA ASP A 483 8.39 25.45 -11.82
C ASP A 483 9.64 24.65 -12.24
N LYS A 484 10.51 25.32 -12.99
CA LYS A 484 11.66 24.69 -13.66
C LYS A 484 12.94 24.64 -12.82
N GLU A 485 13.01 25.41 -11.74
CA GLU A 485 14.23 25.58 -10.96
C GLU A 485 13.99 25.23 -9.48
N PRO A 486 14.79 24.32 -8.90
CA PRO A 486 14.75 24.05 -7.47
C PRO A 486 15.29 25.23 -6.66
N VAL A 487 14.81 25.39 -5.43
CA VAL A 487 15.42 26.34 -4.49
C VAL A 487 16.62 25.65 -3.85
N ALA A 488 17.84 26.01 -4.27
CA ALA A 488 19.06 25.31 -3.86
C ALA A 488 19.26 25.20 -2.34
N SER A 489 18.79 26.18 -1.56
CA SER A 489 18.86 26.17 -0.10
C SER A 489 17.93 25.16 0.57
N GLU A 490 16.87 24.72 -0.12
CA GLU A 490 15.90 23.75 0.41
C GLU A 490 16.44 22.32 0.36
N LYS A 491 17.51 22.08 -0.43
CA LYS A 491 18.11 20.76 -0.64
C LYS A 491 17.02 19.71 -0.88
N GLU A 492 16.18 19.91 -1.88
CA GLU A 492 15.06 19.01 -2.09
C GLU A 492 15.54 17.62 -2.48
N TRP A 493 14.92 16.60 -1.88
CA TRP A 493 15.25 15.20 -2.08
C TRP A 493 13.97 14.37 -2.17
N THR A 494 13.96 13.49 -3.17
CA THR A 494 12.87 12.55 -3.41
C THR A 494 13.48 11.19 -3.67
N VAL A 495 12.99 10.16 -3.00
CA VAL A 495 13.48 8.78 -3.14
C VAL A 495 12.29 7.85 -3.33
N PHE A 496 12.42 6.90 -4.24
CA PHE A 496 11.32 6.05 -4.67
C PHE A 496 11.80 4.71 -5.26
N ASP A 497 10.95 3.69 -5.14
CA ASP A 497 11.21 2.32 -5.59
C ASP A 497 9.89 1.51 -5.70
N ASP A 498 9.99 0.24 -6.09
CA ASP A 498 8.93 -0.78 -6.00
C ASP A 498 7.64 -0.37 -6.73
N PHE A 499 7.79 0.01 -8.02
CA PHE A 499 6.63 0.31 -8.85
C PHE A 499 5.79 -0.92 -9.12
N ARG A 500 4.47 -0.78 -9.05
CA ARG A 500 3.51 -1.87 -9.28
C ARG A 500 2.40 -1.48 -10.21
N LEU A 501 1.86 -2.50 -10.87
CA LEU A 501 0.69 -2.39 -11.74
C LEU A 501 -0.35 -3.40 -11.26
N LEU A 502 -1.42 -2.90 -10.65
CA LEU A 502 -2.51 -3.73 -10.14
C LEU A 502 -3.75 -3.54 -11.01
N TYR A 503 -4.44 -4.63 -11.34
CA TYR A 503 -5.73 -4.59 -12.00
C TYR A 503 -6.84 -4.81 -10.98
N THR A 504 -7.73 -3.83 -10.82
CA THR A 504 -8.67 -3.79 -9.69
C THR A 504 -10.11 -4.07 -10.12
N SER A 505 -10.51 -3.64 -11.31
CA SER A 505 -11.84 -3.92 -11.85
C SER A 505 -11.85 -3.86 -13.37
N ARG A 506 -12.79 -4.59 -13.99
CA ARG A 506 -13.11 -4.49 -15.42
C ARG A 506 -14.08 -3.36 -15.75
N THR A 507 -14.89 -2.92 -14.79
CA THR A 507 -15.91 -1.89 -15.00
C THR A 507 -15.23 -0.55 -15.26
N THR A 508 -15.58 0.11 -16.37
CA THR A 508 -15.10 1.45 -16.71
C THR A 508 -16.08 2.56 -16.32
N ASP A 509 -17.33 2.19 -16.05
CA ASP A 509 -18.47 3.10 -15.90
C ASP A 509 -19.48 2.66 -14.82
N GLY A 510 -19.17 1.64 -14.01
CA GLY A 510 -20.03 1.11 -12.95
C GLY A 510 -19.60 1.47 -11.53
N ASP A 511 -18.70 2.44 -11.36
CA ASP A 511 -18.06 2.72 -10.07
C ASP A 511 -18.99 3.44 -9.08
N LEU A 512 -18.66 3.32 -7.78
CA LEU A 512 -19.40 3.96 -6.71
C LEU A 512 -19.01 5.44 -6.63
N VAL A 513 -19.95 6.34 -6.92
CA VAL A 513 -19.75 7.78 -6.72
C VAL A 513 -20.33 8.16 -5.36
N LEU A 514 -19.60 8.96 -4.57
CA LEU A 514 -20.08 9.56 -3.31
C LEU A 514 -19.69 11.05 -3.29
N ASP A 515 -20.66 11.94 -3.55
CA ASP A 515 -20.41 13.38 -3.67
C ASP A 515 -21.12 14.18 -2.57
N GLN A 516 -20.35 14.87 -1.73
CA GLN A 516 -20.84 15.62 -0.57
C GLN A 516 -21.85 16.74 -0.92
N ASP A 517 -21.90 17.20 -2.18
CA ASP A 517 -22.78 18.29 -2.63
C ASP A 517 -24.14 17.81 -3.15
N ARG A 518 -24.32 16.50 -3.39
CA ARG A 518 -25.63 15.91 -3.72
C ARG A 518 -26.57 16.02 -2.53
N ASP A 519 -27.84 16.30 -2.78
CA ASP A 519 -28.89 16.30 -1.74
C ASP A 519 -29.55 14.93 -1.54
N ASN A 520 -29.32 13.96 -2.43
CA ASN A 520 -29.77 12.58 -2.31
C ASN A 520 -28.76 11.60 -2.93
N LEU A 521 -28.89 10.32 -2.60
CA LEU A 521 -28.17 9.22 -3.25
C LEU A 521 -29.17 8.20 -3.80
N ASP A 522 -30.28 8.68 -4.36
CA ASP A 522 -31.42 7.87 -4.82
C ASP A 522 -31.01 6.71 -5.74
N TYR A 523 -29.92 6.86 -6.49
CA TYR A 523 -29.39 5.82 -7.36
C TYR A 523 -28.93 4.56 -6.62
N LEU A 524 -28.54 4.66 -5.34
CA LEU A 524 -28.17 3.50 -4.51
C LEU A 524 -29.36 2.58 -4.23
N GLU A 525 -30.58 3.14 -4.20
CA GLU A 525 -31.84 2.43 -3.98
C GLU A 525 -32.54 2.08 -5.31
N ASN A 526 -32.54 3.01 -6.26
CA ASN A 526 -33.37 2.91 -7.46
C ASN A 526 -32.67 2.26 -8.66
N CYS A 527 -31.35 2.13 -8.65
CA CYS A 527 -30.62 1.42 -9.71
C CYS A 527 -30.36 -0.03 -9.28
N SER A 528 -30.28 -0.93 -10.26
CA SER A 528 -30.00 -2.36 -10.02
C SER A 528 -28.52 -2.67 -9.80
N ASN A 529 -27.65 -1.66 -9.82
CA ASN A 529 -26.21 -1.83 -9.68
C ASN A 529 -25.83 -2.16 -8.24
N THR A 530 -25.10 -3.26 -8.06
CA THR A 530 -24.37 -3.59 -6.83
C THR A 530 -22.88 -3.29 -7.01
N TYR A 531 -22.21 -2.89 -5.94
CA TYR A 531 -20.80 -2.49 -5.98
C TYR A 531 -19.92 -3.53 -5.29
N LYS A 532 -19.13 -4.28 -6.07
CA LYS A 532 -18.22 -5.30 -5.57
C LYS A 532 -16.84 -5.11 -6.21
N SER A 533 -15.84 -4.83 -5.37
CA SER A 533 -14.47 -4.52 -5.78
C SER A 533 -14.38 -3.45 -6.87
N VAL A 534 -15.21 -2.41 -6.76
CA VAL A 534 -15.22 -1.27 -7.68
C VAL A 534 -14.33 -0.15 -7.17
N THR A 535 -14.15 0.89 -7.99
CA THR A 535 -13.58 2.14 -7.50
C THR A 535 -14.65 2.93 -6.75
N LEU A 536 -14.28 3.54 -5.63
CA LEU A 536 -15.05 4.60 -4.99
C LEU A 536 -14.47 5.95 -5.40
N HIS A 537 -15.27 6.76 -6.08
CA HIS A 537 -15.00 8.17 -6.38
C HIS A 537 -15.64 9.05 -5.30
N LEU A 538 -14.84 9.54 -4.35
CA LEU A 538 -15.29 10.31 -3.20
C LEU A 538 -14.97 11.80 -3.34
N ASN A 539 -15.99 12.66 -3.41
CA ASN A 539 -15.83 14.10 -3.24
C ASN A 539 -16.22 14.48 -1.80
N LYS A 540 -15.22 14.68 -0.95
CA LYS A 540 -15.38 15.20 0.40
C LYS A 540 -14.27 16.20 0.71
N THR A 541 -14.64 17.38 1.18
CA THR A 541 -13.66 18.37 1.65
C THR A 541 -13.30 18.09 3.10
N PHE A 542 -12.00 18.02 3.38
CA PHE A 542 -11.46 17.90 4.73
C PHE A 542 -10.62 19.12 5.07
N ASP A 543 -10.66 19.52 6.34
CA ASP A 543 -9.61 20.35 6.89
C ASP A 543 -8.37 19.49 7.12
N LYS A 544 -7.37 19.65 6.26
CA LYS A 544 -6.08 18.99 6.39
C LYS A 544 -5.42 19.29 7.75
N ASP A 545 -4.75 18.29 8.31
CA ASP A 545 -4.06 18.34 9.62
C ASP A 545 -4.99 18.74 10.78
N LYS A 546 -6.27 18.37 10.67
CA LYS A 546 -7.27 18.57 11.72
C LYS A 546 -8.25 17.40 11.76
N TRP A 547 -8.93 17.22 12.90
CA TRP A 547 -9.99 16.22 13.00
C TRP A 547 -11.27 16.68 12.30
N ASN A 548 -11.81 15.79 11.47
CA ASN A 548 -13.04 15.98 10.71
C ASN A 548 -14.02 14.88 11.08
N GLY A 549 -15.32 15.20 11.20
CA GLY A 549 -16.35 14.18 11.29
C GLY A 549 -16.50 13.46 9.94
N PHE A 550 -16.53 12.14 9.95
CA PHE A 550 -16.56 11.34 8.73
C PHE A 550 -17.38 10.06 8.91
N VAL A 551 -18.15 9.72 7.88
CA VAL A 551 -19.00 8.52 7.81
C VAL A 551 -19.15 8.13 6.35
N LEU A 552 -19.05 6.83 6.05
CA LEU A 552 -19.29 6.28 4.72
C LEU A 552 -20.30 5.13 4.79
N PRO A 553 -21.06 4.86 3.71
CA PRO A 553 -21.90 3.67 3.63
C PRO A 553 -21.12 2.39 3.26
N VAL A 554 -19.79 2.48 3.19
CA VAL A 554 -18.87 1.37 2.88
C VAL A 554 -17.74 1.32 3.90
N SER A 555 -17.20 0.12 4.12
CA SER A 555 -16.04 -0.10 4.98
C SER A 555 -14.74 0.13 4.21
N LEU A 556 -13.69 0.57 4.89
CA LEU A 556 -12.35 0.75 4.32
C LEU A 556 -11.30 -0.05 5.12
N THR A 557 -10.38 -0.68 4.40
CA THR A 557 -9.18 -1.30 4.99
C THR A 557 -8.18 -0.24 5.45
N LYS A 558 -7.17 -0.66 6.21
CA LYS A 558 -6.05 0.22 6.59
C LYS A 558 -5.37 0.80 5.35
N ASP A 559 -5.07 -0.02 4.35
CA ASP A 559 -4.39 0.46 3.14
C ASP A 559 -5.24 1.44 2.33
N GLN A 560 -6.54 1.15 2.19
CA GLN A 560 -7.45 2.10 1.54
C GLN A 560 -7.46 3.45 2.25
N LEU A 561 -7.44 3.48 3.59
CA LEU A 561 -7.38 4.73 4.35
C LEU A 561 -6.06 5.48 4.16
N THR A 562 -4.92 4.79 4.30
CA THR A 562 -3.59 5.43 4.23
C THR A 562 -3.31 5.96 2.82
N GLN A 563 -3.70 5.22 1.78
CA GLN A 563 -3.56 5.68 0.39
C GLN A 563 -4.51 6.87 0.08
N ALA A 564 -5.76 6.80 0.53
CA ALA A 564 -6.76 7.83 0.25
C ALA A 564 -6.56 9.14 1.04
N PHE A 565 -6.09 9.05 2.28
CA PHE A 565 -6.06 10.20 3.22
C PHE A 565 -4.66 10.53 3.76
N GLY A 566 -3.64 9.81 3.29
CA GLY A 566 -2.23 10.04 3.57
C GLY A 566 -1.64 8.99 4.52
N PRO A 567 -0.33 8.68 4.41
CA PRO A 567 0.31 7.58 5.14
C PRO A 567 0.25 7.74 6.67
N ASN A 568 0.05 8.97 7.16
CA ASN A 568 -0.04 9.32 8.58
C ASN A 568 -1.47 9.67 9.02
N VAL A 569 -2.48 9.23 8.25
CA VAL A 569 -3.89 9.39 8.62
C VAL A 569 -4.16 8.78 9.99
N LYS A 570 -4.98 9.47 10.80
CA LYS A 570 -5.48 8.95 12.08
C LYS A 570 -6.98 8.80 12.02
N LEU A 571 -7.48 7.77 12.70
CA LEU A 571 -8.89 7.46 12.77
C LEU A 571 -9.28 7.20 14.23
N ALA A 572 -10.42 7.71 14.66
CA ALA A 572 -10.96 7.41 15.99
C ALA A 572 -12.45 7.07 15.90
N LYS A 573 -12.84 5.96 16.53
CA LYS A 573 -14.22 5.45 16.57
C LYS A 573 -14.94 6.10 17.74
N LEU A 574 -16.20 6.47 17.55
CA LEU A 574 -17.06 6.90 18.66
C LEU A 574 -17.21 5.72 19.64
N SER A 575 -16.81 5.91 20.90
CA SER A 575 -16.79 4.85 21.91
C SER A 575 -17.87 5.03 22.99
N LYS A 576 -18.22 6.27 23.32
CA LYS A 576 -19.24 6.57 24.34
C LYS A 576 -19.92 7.91 24.07
N LEU A 577 -21.23 7.94 24.32
CA LEU A 577 -22.06 9.12 24.17
C LEU A 577 -22.99 9.28 25.37
N THR A 578 -22.97 10.45 26.02
CA THR A 578 -23.85 10.80 27.15
C THR A 578 -24.49 12.18 26.93
N SER A 579 -25.32 12.65 27.87
CA SER A 579 -25.90 14.00 27.79
C SER A 579 -24.84 15.11 27.72
N ASN A 580 -23.66 14.89 28.30
CA ASN A 580 -22.62 15.92 28.47
C ASN A 580 -21.24 15.50 27.94
N GLU A 581 -21.09 14.32 27.35
CA GLU A 581 -19.80 13.80 26.88
C GLU A 581 -19.93 13.08 25.54
N ILE A 582 -19.02 13.38 24.62
CA ILE A 582 -18.81 12.70 23.34
C ILE A 582 -17.39 12.13 23.38
N GLN A 583 -17.21 10.82 23.42
CA GLN A 583 -15.91 10.18 23.55
C GLN A 583 -15.54 9.38 22.31
N PHE A 584 -14.33 9.60 21.82
CA PHE A 584 -13.70 8.85 20.75
C PHE A 584 -12.48 8.09 21.28
N VAL A 585 -12.22 6.93 20.69
CA VAL A 585 -11.00 6.14 20.94
C VAL A 585 -10.25 5.98 19.62
N SER A 586 -8.97 6.34 19.63
CA SER A 586 -8.07 6.21 18.48
C SER A 586 -7.90 4.73 18.11
N ILE A 587 -7.88 4.48 16.81
CA ILE A 587 -7.51 3.17 16.27
C ILE A 587 -6.00 3.16 16.09
N ASN A 588 -5.33 2.21 16.75
CA ASN A 588 -3.90 2.02 16.59
C ASN A 588 -3.62 1.36 15.22
N MET A 589 -3.40 2.21 14.21
CA MET A 589 -3.11 1.80 12.83
C MET A 589 -1.83 0.95 12.70
N SER A 590 -0.92 0.96 13.68
CA SER A 590 0.27 0.10 13.66
C SER A 590 -0.03 -1.37 13.95
N THR A 591 -1.17 -1.65 14.60
CA THR A 591 -1.59 -3.00 14.98
C THR A 591 -2.59 -3.63 14.00
N VAL A 592 -3.28 -2.81 13.21
CA VAL A 592 -4.24 -3.27 12.20
C VAL A 592 -3.48 -3.81 10.99
N GLY A 593 -3.86 -4.99 10.52
CA GLY A 593 -3.35 -5.55 9.27
C GLY A 593 -3.72 -4.67 8.07
N ASN A 594 -2.88 -4.67 7.03
CA ASN A 594 -3.06 -3.79 5.87
C ASN A 594 -4.39 -4.00 5.13
N ASP A 595 -4.77 -5.27 4.95
CA ASP A 595 -6.06 -5.68 4.36
C ASP A 595 -7.22 -5.75 5.37
N GLU A 596 -6.97 -5.48 6.66
CA GLU A 596 -8.01 -5.52 7.68
C GLU A 596 -8.85 -4.24 7.66
N ILE A 597 -10.15 -4.39 7.92
CA ILE A 597 -11.08 -3.27 8.01
C ILE A 597 -10.72 -2.38 9.20
N ALA A 598 -10.29 -1.15 8.91
CA ALA A 598 -10.01 -0.13 9.91
C ALA A 598 -11.19 0.83 10.13
N MET A 599 -12.00 1.08 9.09
CA MET A 599 -13.20 1.91 9.17
C MET A 599 -14.43 1.10 8.73
N GLN A 600 -15.44 0.99 9.60
CA GLN A 600 -16.67 0.26 9.32
C GLN A 600 -17.72 1.17 8.66
N ALA A 601 -18.49 0.61 7.72
CA ALA A 601 -19.63 1.28 7.11
C ALA A 601 -20.66 1.76 8.17
N TYR A 602 -21.32 2.88 7.87
CA TYR A 602 -22.38 3.53 8.65
C TYR A 602 -21.99 4.03 10.05
N ILE A 603 -20.82 3.69 10.56
CA ILE A 603 -20.37 4.13 11.88
C ILE A 603 -19.81 5.56 11.82
N PRO A 604 -20.19 6.46 12.75
CA PRO A 604 -19.58 7.78 12.87
C PRO A 604 -18.13 7.71 13.39
N TYR A 605 -17.19 8.26 12.63
CA TYR A 605 -15.78 8.42 13.00
C TYR A 605 -15.38 9.90 13.04
N ILE A 606 -14.23 10.15 13.67
CA ILE A 606 -13.43 11.33 13.34
C ILE A 606 -12.14 10.88 12.63
N ILE A 607 -11.72 11.63 11.62
CA ILE A 607 -10.53 11.36 10.80
C ILE A 607 -9.59 12.58 10.80
N PHE A 608 -8.29 12.32 10.85
CA PHE A 608 -7.22 13.32 10.74
C PHE A 608 -6.43 13.04 9.46
N PRO A 609 -6.79 13.65 8.32
CA PRO A 609 -6.11 13.42 7.05
C PRO A 609 -4.84 14.27 6.94
N THR A 610 -3.79 13.68 6.39
CA THR A 610 -2.51 14.35 6.13
C THR A 610 -2.25 14.59 4.64
N LYS A 611 -3.09 14.03 3.75
CA LYS A 611 -2.98 14.20 2.30
C LYS A 611 -3.32 15.62 1.85
N HIS A 612 -2.59 16.10 0.84
CA HIS A 612 -2.77 17.41 0.20
C HIS A 612 -3.85 17.35 -0.90
N ALA A 613 -5.10 17.09 -0.50
CA ALA A 613 -6.22 16.89 -1.43
C ALA A 613 -6.38 18.04 -2.47
N GLU A 614 -5.97 19.26 -2.13
CA GLU A 614 -6.03 20.43 -3.00
C GLU A 614 -5.03 20.39 -4.17
N GLN A 615 -4.04 19.50 -4.12
CA GLN A 615 -2.98 19.35 -5.12
C GLN A 615 -3.02 18.01 -5.85
N GLU A 616 -3.96 17.14 -5.45
CA GLU A 616 -4.29 15.90 -6.13
C GLU A 616 -4.96 16.21 -7.46
N GLN A 617 -4.72 15.35 -8.44
CA GLN A 617 -5.33 15.46 -9.75
C GLN A 617 -6.05 14.17 -10.07
N THR A 618 -7.34 14.28 -10.37
CA THR A 618 -8.15 13.20 -10.94
C THR A 618 -9.12 13.81 -11.97
N PRO A 619 -9.35 13.16 -13.13
CA PRO A 619 -10.34 13.60 -14.10
C PRO A 619 -11.75 13.63 -13.50
N ALA A 620 -12.70 14.26 -14.18
CA ALA A 620 -14.11 14.09 -13.82
C ALA A 620 -14.56 12.70 -14.25
N TYR A 621 -15.51 12.11 -13.52
CA TYR A 621 -15.98 10.76 -13.78
C TYR A 621 -17.52 10.74 -13.93
N THR A 622 -18.02 9.78 -14.71
CA THR A 622 -19.45 9.55 -14.90
C THR A 622 -19.72 8.06 -14.79
N ALA A 623 -20.44 7.65 -13.74
CA ALA A 623 -21.00 6.31 -13.67
C ALA A 623 -22.25 6.22 -14.56
N LEU A 624 -22.35 5.15 -15.33
CA LEU A 624 -23.50 4.72 -16.12
C LEU A 624 -24.19 3.57 -15.38
N LEU A 625 -25.27 3.89 -14.70
CA LEU A 625 -26.05 2.94 -13.90
C LEU A 625 -27.32 2.53 -14.64
N SER A 626 -27.86 1.36 -14.30
CA SER A 626 -29.10 0.83 -14.87
C SER A 626 -30.25 0.99 -13.87
N LYS A 627 -31.32 1.66 -14.30
CA LYS A 627 -32.57 1.82 -13.56
C LYS A 627 -33.71 1.16 -14.30
N ILE A 628 -34.57 0.42 -13.60
CA ILE A 628 -35.77 -0.17 -14.20
C ILE A 628 -36.94 0.82 -14.10
N VAL A 629 -37.47 1.25 -15.24
CA VAL A 629 -38.66 2.11 -15.34
C VAL A 629 -39.70 1.40 -16.21
N ASN A 630 -40.88 1.12 -15.66
CA ASN A 630 -41.97 0.41 -16.37
C ASN A 630 -41.53 -0.93 -17.01
N GLY A 631 -40.62 -1.66 -16.35
CA GLY A 631 -40.10 -2.93 -16.83
C GLY A 631 -39.01 -2.84 -17.91
N GLN A 632 -38.55 -1.62 -18.26
CA GLN A 632 -37.44 -1.40 -19.19
C GLN A 632 -36.22 -0.83 -18.46
N ALA A 633 -35.02 -1.29 -18.84
CA ALA A 633 -33.78 -0.71 -18.37
C ALA A 633 -33.55 0.66 -19.03
N LYS A 634 -33.19 1.64 -18.21
CA LYS A 634 -32.84 3.00 -18.61
C LYS A 634 -31.54 3.40 -17.93
N ASP A 635 -30.68 4.09 -18.67
CA ASP A 635 -29.41 4.59 -18.14
C ASP A 635 -29.63 5.79 -17.21
N GLU A 636 -29.01 5.73 -16.03
CA GLU A 636 -28.93 6.79 -15.03
C GLU A 636 -27.46 7.24 -14.95
N ARG A 637 -27.20 8.54 -15.17
CA ARG A 637 -25.83 9.09 -15.16
C ARG A 637 -25.52 9.73 -13.81
N VAL A 638 -24.51 9.21 -13.11
CA VAL A 638 -24.03 9.79 -11.84
C VAL A 638 -22.67 10.41 -12.06
N ILE A 639 -22.63 11.75 -12.10
CA ILE A 639 -21.43 12.53 -12.42
C ILE A 639 -20.76 13.01 -11.13
N ILE A 640 -19.42 13.03 -11.12
CA ILE A 640 -18.57 13.67 -10.11
C ILE A 640 -17.51 14.53 -10.79
N GLY A 641 -17.22 15.70 -10.21
CA GLY A 641 -16.23 16.63 -10.75
C GLY A 641 -14.78 16.15 -10.63
N LYS A 642 -13.85 16.88 -11.24
CA LYS A 642 -12.40 16.65 -11.11
C LYS A 642 -11.92 16.74 -9.66
N ASN A 643 -10.74 16.18 -9.39
CA ASN A 643 -10.03 16.25 -8.11
C ASN A 643 -10.81 15.64 -6.94
N HIS A 644 -11.55 14.56 -7.22
CA HIS A 644 -12.10 13.67 -6.20
C HIS A 644 -11.06 12.63 -5.79
N ILE A 645 -11.31 11.92 -4.69
CA ILE A 645 -10.45 10.86 -4.16
C ILE A 645 -10.90 9.53 -4.76
N ASP A 646 -9.97 8.80 -5.38
CA ASP A 646 -10.19 7.43 -5.85
C ASP A 646 -9.74 6.42 -4.81
N ILE A 647 -10.60 5.45 -4.51
CA ILE A 647 -10.30 4.36 -3.58
C ILE A 647 -10.63 3.03 -4.28
N PRO A 648 -9.63 2.21 -4.64
CA PRO A 648 -9.85 0.95 -5.34
C PRO A 648 -10.39 -0.15 -4.41
N ASN A 649 -10.92 -1.22 -5.01
CA ASN A 649 -11.36 -2.45 -4.32
C ASN A 649 -12.42 -2.22 -3.23
N VAL A 650 -13.32 -1.27 -3.42
CA VAL A 650 -14.40 -1.00 -2.46
C VAL A 650 -15.58 -1.92 -2.75
N THR A 651 -16.16 -2.49 -1.68
CA THR A 651 -17.36 -3.33 -1.75
C THR A 651 -18.46 -2.71 -0.89
N PHE A 652 -19.63 -2.54 -1.48
CA PHE A 652 -20.86 -2.15 -0.79
C PHE A 652 -21.60 -3.43 -0.39
N ALA A 653 -21.99 -3.52 0.88
CA ALA A 653 -22.68 -4.70 1.39
C ALA A 653 -24.02 -4.90 0.66
N VAL A 654 -24.41 -6.14 0.39
CA VAL A 654 -25.71 -6.45 -0.23
C VAL A 654 -26.62 -7.17 0.76
N ASN A 655 -27.92 -6.97 0.62
CA ASN A 655 -28.94 -7.65 1.41
C ASN A 655 -29.22 -9.07 0.85
N GLY A 656 -30.09 -9.84 1.50
CA GLY A 656 -30.47 -11.19 1.05
C GLY A 656 -31.17 -11.27 -0.31
N LYS A 657 -31.50 -10.14 -0.94
CA LYS A 657 -32.03 -10.03 -2.31
C LYS A 657 -30.96 -9.62 -3.33
N ASN A 658 -29.69 -9.52 -2.92
CA ASN A 658 -28.59 -9.03 -3.74
C ASN A 658 -28.79 -7.57 -4.23
N GLU A 659 -29.38 -6.73 -3.38
CA GLU A 659 -29.49 -5.28 -3.56
C GLU A 659 -28.56 -4.58 -2.57
N ASN A 660 -28.17 -3.33 -2.82
CA ASN A 660 -27.36 -2.55 -1.87
C ASN A 660 -28.04 -2.53 -0.49
N ASP A 661 -27.31 -2.93 0.56
CA ASP A 661 -27.82 -2.96 1.92
C ASP A 661 -27.87 -1.55 2.51
N LEU A 662 -29.04 -0.93 2.41
CA LEU A 662 -29.31 0.40 2.98
C LEU A 662 -29.97 0.31 4.37
N SER A 663 -29.98 -0.85 5.03
CA SER A 663 -30.71 -1.08 6.29
C SER A 663 -30.29 -0.16 7.45
N ASN A 664 -29.09 0.42 7.39
CA ASN A 664 -28.56 1.37 8.36
C ASN A 664 -28.62 2.85 7.90
N MET A 665 -29.27 3.11 6.76
CA MET A 665 -29.46 4.42 6.18
C MET A 665 -30.95 4.75 6.07
N ASN A 666 -31.35 5.90 6.60
CA ASN A 666 -32.65 6.48 6.31
C ASN A 666 -32.59 7.16 4.93
N THR A 667 -33.23 6.58 3.92
CA THR A 667 -33.20 7.10 2.53
C THR A 667 -34.12 8.31 2.31
N THR A 668 -34.99 8.65 3.27
CA THR A 668 -35.78 9.90 3.22
C THR A 668 -34.93 11.10 3.63
N ASN A 669 -34.18 10.97 4.73
CA ASN A 669 -33.39 12.04 5.33
C ASN A 669 -31.89 11.96 5.00
N TRP A 670 -31.45 10.87 4.35
CA TRP A 670 -30.06 10.51 4.06
C TRP A 670 -29.16 10.61 5.29
N THR A 671 -29.65 10.11 6.42
CA THR A 671 -28.89 9.98 7.65
C THR A 671 -28.71 8.53 8.02
N THR A 672 -27.81 8.26 8.93
CA THR A 672 -27.80 6.98 9.63
C THR A 672 -29.11 6.75 10.37
N ASN A 673 -29.49 5.49 10.53
CA ASN A 673 -30.55 5.14 11.47
C ASN A 673 -30.10 5.47 12.90
N SER A 674 -31.05 5.81 13.78
CA SER A 674 -30.78 6.30 15.14
C SER A 674 -30.25 5.23 16.11
N SER A 675 -30.04 4.00 15.64
CA SER A 675 -29.52 2.85 16.38
C SER A 675 -28.32 2.24 15.67
N PHE A 676 -27.18 2.23 16.35
CA PHE A 676 -26.02 1.40 16.04
C PHE A 676 -25.70 0.59 17.30
N ASP A 677 -25.12 -0.60 17.24
CA ASP A 677 -24.59 -1.25 18.44
C ASP A 677 -23.07 -1.02 18.48
N VAL A 678 -22.51 -0.62 19.63
CA VAL A 678 -21.06 -0.66 19.83
C VAL A 678 -20.70 -2.06 20.31
N ASP A 679 -19.69 -2.70 19.70
CA ASP A 679 -19.25 -4.05 20.07
C ASP A 679 -18.88 -4.11 21.57
N GLY A 680 -19.69 -4.84 22.34
CA GLY A 680 -19.54 -5.03 23.77
C GLY A 680 -20.87 -5.51 24.41
N PRO A 681 -20.85 -6.23 25.55
CA PRO A 681 -22.07 -6.61 26.23
C PRO A 681 -22.75 -5.35 26.82
N GLY A 682 -23.63 -4.76 26.03
CA GLY A 682 -24.55 -3.69 26.43
C GLY A 682 -24.09 -2.27 26.09
N THR A 683 -24.30 -1.82 24.85
CA THR A 683 -25.11 -0.61 24.57
C THR A 683 -25.31 -0.47 23.07
N SER A 684 -26.57 -0.55 22.63
CA SER A 684 -27.02 0.16 21.44
C SER A 684 -26.75 1.66 21.63
N PHE A 685 -26.63 2.43 20.56
CA PHE A 685 -26.58 3.90 20.52
C PHE A 685 -27.89 4.52 21.07
N VAL A 686 -28.68 3.72 21.78
CA VAL A 686 -29.88 4.06 22.53
C VAL A 686 -29.68 3.89 24.05
N THR A 687 -28.48 3.87 24.63
CA THR A 687 -28.37 3.99 26.11
C THR A 687 -27.21 4.87 26.60
N GLY A 688 -27.17 6.12 26.13
CA GLY A 688 -26.90 7.26 26.99
C GLY A 688 -28.19 8.07 27.12
N ASN A 689 -28.64 8.39 28.34
CA ASN A 689 -29.92 9.06 28.61
C ASN A 689 -30.03 10.50 28.04
N GLY A 690 -29.22 10.93 27.06
CA GLY A 690 -29.17 12.34 26.67
C GLY A 690 -28.70 12.77 25.28
N MET A 691 -28.10 11.93 24.42
CA MET A 691 -27.66 12.37 23.08
C MET A 691 -27.66 11.23 22.06
N THR A 692 -27.87 11.54 20.78
CA THR A 692 -27.87 10.61 19.63
C THR A 692 -26.82 11.06 18.62
N ALA A 693 -25.99 10.16 18.11
CA ALA A 693 -25.04 10.45 17.04
C ALA A 693 -25.66 10.14 15.68
N PHE A 694 -25.41 11.00 14.70
CA PHE A 694 -25.89 10.83 13.33
C PHE A 694 -24.74 11.02 12.35
N GLY A 695 -24.70 10.14 11.36
CA GLY A 695 -24.03 10.40 10.10
C GLY A 695 -25.01 10.96 9.08
N THR A 696 -24.59 11.93 8.29
CA THR A 696 -25.36 12.50 7.17
C THR A 696 -24.64 12.13 5.87
N PHE A 697 -25.32 11.47 4.94
CA PHE A 697 -24.76 10.99 3.67
C PHE A 697 -24.95 11.96 2.51
N ALA A 698 -25.96 12.85 2.57
CA ALA A 698 -26.23 13.84 1.54
C ALA A 698 -26.39 15.25 2.12
N ARG A 699 -26.12 16.29 1.31
CA ARG A 699 -26.26 17.71 1.67
C ARG A 699 -27.65 18.02 2.22
N THR A 700 -27.72 18.87 3.25
CA THR A 700 -28.99 19.22 3.94
C THR A 700 -29.46 20.67 3.76
N PHE A 701 -28.77 21.49 2.96
CA PHE A 701 -29.06 22.91 2.83
C PHE A 701 -28.91 23.42 1.41
N GLY A 702 -29.68 24.45 1.04
CA GLY A 702 -29.62 25.15 -0.23
C GLY A 702 -30.22 24.39 -1.40
N THR A 703 -30.17 25.03 -2.57
CA THR A 703 -30.58 24.44 -3.85
C THR A 703 -29.33 24.18 -4.70
N GLY A 704 -29.18 22.97 -5.24
CA GLY A 704 -28.00 22.58 -5.99
C GLY A 704 -28.29 22.34 -7.47
N THR A 705 -27.44 22.88 -8.35
CA THR A 705 -27.44 22.55 -9.78
C THR A 705 -26.05 22.04 -10.17
N GLN A 706 -25.98 20.85 -10.78
CA GLN A 706 -24.73 20.27 -11.27
C GLN A 706 -24.47 20.71 -12.72
N ASN A 707 -23.22 21.03 -13.05
CA ASN A 707 -22.82 21.24 -14.44
C ASN A 707 -22.66 19.89 -15.17
N THR A 708 -23.56 19.61 -16.10
CA THR A 708 -23.59 18.36 -16.87
C THR A 708 -23.06 18.51 -18.30
N LYS A 709 -22.49 19.67 -18.65
CA LYS A 709 -21.93 19.92 -19.98
C LYS A 709 -20.55 19.27 -20.11
N GLU A 710 -20.50 18.13 -20.80
CA GLU A 710 -19.25 17.42 -21.10
C GLU A 710 -18.24 18.32 -21.84
N GLY A 711 -16.96 18.18 -21.49
CA GLY A 711 -15.88 19.05 -22.00
C GLY A 711 -15.75 20.41 -21.30
N ASP A 712 -16.68 20.81 -20.43
CA ASP A 712 -16.53 22.02 -19.61
C ASP A 712 -15.47 21.82 -18.52
N ALA A 713 -14.69 22.88 -18.22
CA ALA A 713 -13.68 22.84 -17.15
C ALA A 713 -14.27 22.54 -15.77
N ASN A 714 -15.55 22.88 -15.56
CA ASN A 714 -16.33 22.63 -14.34
C ASN A 714 -17.32 21.45 -14.49
N TYR A 715 -17.16 20.56 -15.47
CA TYR A 715 -18.01 19.38 -15.60
C TYR A 715 -18.08 18.59 -14.27
N GLY A 716 -19.29 18.21 -13.87
CA GLY A 716 -19.57 17.52 -12.60
C GLY A 716 -19.61 18.40 -11.35
N LYS A 717 -19.25 19.68 -11.44
CA LYS A 717 -19.24 20.60 -10.28
C LYS A 717 -20.65 21.08 -9.93
N TRP A 718 -20.95 21.14 -8.64
CA TRP A 718 -22.20 21.69 -8.11
C TRP A 718 -22.11 23.18 -7.83
N THR A 719 -23.15 23.93 -8.20
CA THR A 719 -23.41 25.29 -7.75
C THR A 719 -24.54 25.27 -6.74
N ILE A 720 -24.27 25.68 -5.50
CA ILE A 720 -25.26 25.70 -4.42
C ILE A 720 -25.70 27.14 -4.12
N THR A 721 -26.98 27.43 -4.33
CA THR A 721 -27.64 28.70 -3.95
C THR A 721 -28.41 28.54 -2.64
N ASP A 722 -28.93 29.64 -2.09
CA ASP A 722 -29.82 29.64 -0.92
C ASP A 722 -29.25 28.90 0.30
N LYS A 723 -27.94 29.05 0.54
CA LYS A 723 -27.19 28.25 1.53
C LYS A 723 -27.70 28.36 2.98
N SER A 724 -28.56 29.35 3.27
CA SER A 724 -29.22 29.54 4.56
C SER A 724 -30.47 28.68 4.76
N THR A 725 -31.03 28.14 3.69
CA THR A 725 -32.28 27.36 3.71
C THR A 725 -31.98 25.89 3.93
N ILE A 726 -32.69 25.24 4.84
CA ILE A 726 -32.59 23.79 5.08
C ILE A 726 -33.55 23.06 4.14
N ILE A 727 -33.09 21.97 3.56
CA ILE A 727 -33.91 21.10 2.71
C ILE A 727 -35.00 20.46 3.57
N GLU A 728 -36.24 20.43 3.07
CA GLU A 728 -37.38 19.88 3.79
C GLU A 728 -37.11 18.45 4.30
N GLY A 729 -37.57 18.16 5.53
CA GLY A 729 -37.33 16.88 6.22
C GLY A 729 -35.95 16.74 6.88
N ARG A 730 -34.97 17.63 6.58
CA ARG A 730 -33.63 17.57 7.17
C ARG A 730 -33.54 18.34 8.49
N SER A 731 -32.60 17.93 9.34
CA SER A 731 -32.28 18.64 10.58
C SER A 731 -31.70 20.03 10.27
N ASP A 732 -32.17 21.05 10.99
CA ASP A 732 -31.64 22.40 10.96
C ASP A 732 -30.48 22.63 11.96
N LEU A 733 -30.08 21.55 12.65
CA LEU A 733 -29.00 21.44 13.62
C LEU A 733 -29.11 22.39 14.83
N LYS A 734 -30.26 23.03 15.07
CA LYS A 734 -30.47 23.76 16.33
C LYS A 734 -30.36 22.80 17.52
N GLY A 735 -29.68 23.25 18.57
CA GLY A 735 -29.34 22.46 19.74
C GLY A 735 -28.37 21.30 19.47
N CYS A 736 -27.71 21.20 18.31
CA CYS A 736 -26.87 20.06 17.94
C CYS A 736 -25.37 20.38 17.92
N TYR A 737 -24.54 19.36 18.07
CA TYR A 737 -23.08 19.44 17.92
C TYR A 737 -22.63 18.90 16.56
N PHE A 738 -21.63 19.51 15.93
CA PHE A 738 -21.09 19.05 14.64
C PHE A 738 -19.63 19.47 14.45
N PHE A 739 -18.88 18.75 13.61
CA PHE A 739 -17.49 19.13 13.28
C PHE A 739 -17.43 20.13 12.12
N SER A 740 -16.56 21.14 12.24
CA SER A 740 -16.19 22.07 11.17
C SER A 740 -14.83 22.68 11.49
N ASN A 741 -14.01 23.02 10.49
CA ASN A 741 -12.75 23.75 10.70
C ASN A 741 -11.81 23.10 11.72
N GLY A 742 -11.86 21.76 11.86
CA GLY A 742 -11.11 21.04 12.87
C GLY A 742 -11.58 21.22 14.30
N LYS A 743 -12.85 21.60 14.54
CA LYS A 743 -13.42 21.84 15.87
C LYS A 743 -14.84 21.29 15.97
N MET A 744 -15.26 20.94 17.18
CA MET A 744 -16.66 20.67 17.48
C MET A 744 -17.39 21.98 17.78
N TYR A 745 -18.44 22.28 17.01
CA TYR A 745 -19.33 23.41 17.20
C TYR A 745 -20.66 22.97 17.81
N PHE A 746 -21.29 23.86 18.56
CA PHE A 746 -22.68 23.73 19.03
C PHE A 746 -23.53 24.81 18.34
N SER A 747 -24.57 24.42 17.61
CA SER A 747 -25.51 25.37 17.02
C SER A 747 -26.63 25.65 18.01
N ASP A 748 -26.53 26.72 18.80
CA ASP A 748 -27.55 27.06 19.80
C ASP A 748 -28.88 27.44 19.13
N ILE A 749 -28.88 28.58 18.41
CA ILE A 749 -30.10 29.16 17.79
C ILE A 749 -30.00 29.20 16.26
N ARG A 750 -28.78 29.26 15.73
CA ARG A 750 -28.55 29.45 14.29
C ARG A 750 -28.83 28.16 13.53
N THR A 751 -29.65 28.24 12.50
CA THR A 751 -29.84 27.13 11.55
C THR A 751 -28.56 26.84 10.79
N ARG A 752 -28.25 25.57 10.64
CA ARG A 752 -27.06 25.11 9.91
C ARG A 752 -27.39 23.82 9.18
N GLY A 753 -26.90 23.70 7.95
CA GLY A 753 -26.85 22.42 7.26
C GLY A 753 -25.43 21.91 7.10
N LEU A 754 -25.33 20.63 6.76
CA LEU A 754 -24.09 19.92 6.51
C LEU A 754 -24.03 19.45 5.06
N ARG A 755 -22.81 19.28 4.57
CA ARG A 755 -22.55 18.53 3.35
C ARG A 755 -22.61 17.02 3.67
N GLY A 756 -22.75 16.19 2.64
CA GLY A 756 -22.71 14.74 2.78
C GLY A 756 -21.43 14.23 3.47
N PHE A 757 -21.51 12.99 3.95
CA PHE A 757 -20.47 12.26 4.67
C PHE A 757 -19.94 12.99 5.92
N SER A 758 -20.84 13.66 6.66
CA SER A 758 -20.52 14.43 7.88
C SER A 758 -21.18 13.83 9.12
N VAL A 759 -20.64 14.11 10.31
CA VAL A 759 -21.14 13.61 11.60
C VAL A 759 -21.64 14.75 12.49
N TRP A 760 -22.76 14.51 13.19
CA TRP A 760 -23.35 15.44 14.17
C TRP A 760 -24.02 14.69 15.33
N PHE A 761 -24.32 15.41 16.41
CA PHE A 761 -24.86 14.85 17.64
C PHE A 761 -26.03 15.67 18.17
N ALA A 762 -27.16 15.01 18.40
CA ALA A 762 -28.42 15.61 18.83
C ALA A 762 -28.72 15.27 20.29
N PRO A 763 -28.74 16.24 21.21
CA PRO A 763 -29.24 16.03 22.57
C PRO A 763 -30.73 15.63 22.58
N LYS A 764 -31.12 14.70 23.46
CA LYS A 764 -32.52 14.25 23.64
C LYS A 764 -33.37 15.22 24.47
N SER A 765 -32.72 16.08 25.26
CA SER A 765 -33.34 17.14 26.06
C SER A 765 -32.49 18.40 25.87
N ALA A 766 -33.10 19.60 25.95
CA ALA A 766 -32.31 20.83 26.11
C ALA A 766 -31.38 20.62 27.30
N SER A 767 -30.06 20.70 27.07
CA SER A 767 -29.10 20.42 28.14
C SER A 767 -29.39 21.36 29.31
N ASP A 768 -29.12 20.93 30.54
CA ASP A 768 -29.35 21.70 31.78
C ASP A 768 -28.45 22.95 31.90
N GLY A 769 -28.24 23.69 30.80
CA GLY A 769 -27.27 24.76 30.63
C GLY A 769 -25.82 24.28 30.42
N LYS A 770 -25.56 22.97 30.40
CA LYS A 770 -24.20 22.41 30.26
C LYS A 770 -23.89 22.02 28.81
N SER A 771 -22.84 22.58 28.24
CA SER A 771 -22.35 22.20 26.92
C SER A 771 -21.57 20.87 26.98
N ALA A 772 -21.83 19.93 26.07
CA ALA A 772 -21.13 18.65 26.01
C ALA A 772 -19.64 18.82 25.76
N ASN A 773 -18.81 17.99 26.40
CA ASN A 773 -17.36 17.96 26.22
C ASN A 773 -16.98 16.83 25.29
N VAL A 774 -16.02 17.09 24.41
CA VAL A 774 -15.51 16.09 23.46
C VAL A 774 -14.19 15.55 23.98
N PHE A 775 -14.01 14.24 23.93
CA PHE A 775 -12.80 13.56 24.37
C PHE A 775 -12.25 12.68 23.26
N LEU A 776 -10.93 12.63 23.15
CA LEU A 776 -10.18 11.65 22.36
C LEU A 776 -9.23 10.94 23.33
N ASP A 777 -9.35 9.62 23.45
CA ASP A 777 -8.53 8.81 24.37
C ASP A 777 -8.55 9.36 25.81
N GLY A 778 -9.73 9.82 26.24
CA GLY A 778 -9.96 10.41 27.56
C GLY A 778 -9.39 11.82 27.78
N VAL A 779 -8.75 12.43 26.77
CA VAL A 779 -8.25 13.81 26.79
C VAL A 779 -9.24 14.76 26.12
N SER A 780 -9.53 15.88 26.77
CA SER A 780 -10.50 16.85 26.26
C SER A 780 -10.01 17.51 24.96
N LEU A 781 -10.84 17.47 23.91
CA LEU A 781 -10.66 18.27 22.70
C LEU A 781 -11.26 19.66 22.95
N ASP A 782 -10.45 20.72 22.84
CA ASP A 782 -10.87 22.07 23.21
C ASP A 782 -12.00 22.62 22.31
N LYS A 783 -12.86 23.49 22.89
CA LYS A 783 -13.94 24.17 22.15
C LYS A 783 -13.47 25.42 21.41
N THR A 784 -12.31 25.99 21.77
CA THR A 784 -11.92 27.35 21.35
C THR A 784 -10.53 27.45 20.70
N THR A 785 -9.55 26.62 21.07
CA THR A 785 -8.28 26.47 20.34
C THR A 785 -8.33 25.24 19.43
N GLY A 786 -7.53 25.18 18.36
CA GLY A 786 -7.53 24.02 17.45
C GLY A 786 -7.35 22.70 18.22
N ILE A 787 -7.80 21.58 17.65
CA ILE A 787 -7.60 20.26 18.28
C ILE A 787 -6.12 19.89 18.23
N ASN A 788 -5.34 20.41 19.17
CA ASN A 788 -3.98 19.99 19.45
C ASN A 788 -4.01 19.35 20.85
N PRO A 789 -3.96 18.02 20.97
CA PRO A 789 -3.64 17.42 22.26
C PRO A 789 -2.30 17.99 22.76
N ILE A 790 -2.23 18.26 24.06
CA ILE A 790 -1.07 18.90 24.72
C ILE A 790 0.21 18.04 24.65
N ILE A 791 0.10 16.78 24.21
CA ILE A 791 1.22 15.85 24.11
C ILE A 791 1.11 15.11 22.77
N TYR A 792 1.91 15.55 21.80
CA TYR A 792 2.36 14.68 20.71
C TYR A 792 3.82 14.30 21.02
N GLY A 793 4.07 13.02 21.29
CA GLY A 793 5.41 12.51 21.48
C GLY A 793 5.44 10.99 21.67
N GLU A 794 6.00 10.31 20.67
CA GLU A 794 6.69 9.00 20.62
C GLU A 794 6.03 7.73 21.21
N GLU A 795 5.08 7.85 22.13
CA GLU A 795 4.42 6.74 22.81
C GLU A 795 2.93 7.06 23.00
N GLU A 796 2.05 6.35 22.30
CA GLU A 796 0.60 6.39 22.51
C GLU A 796 0.23 6.23 24.01
N SER A 797 1.07 5.54 24.79
CA SER A 797 0.91 5.32 26.23
C SER A 797 1.04 6.56 27.13
N ARG A 798 1.40 7.74 26.60
CA ARG A 798 1.49 8.98 27.40
C ARG A 798 0.17 9.73 27.52
N ILE A 799 -0.81 9.46 26.65
CA ILE A 799 -2.13 10.09 26.67
C ILE A 799 -2.98 9.51 27.82
N ASP A 800 -2.91 8.19 28.02
CA ASP A 800 -3.59 7.45 29.09
C ASP A 800 -3.28 7.99 30.49
N ARG A 801 -2.04 8.47 30.72
CA ARG A 801 -1.60 8.96 32.03
C ARG A 801 -2.38 10.18 32.49
N PHE A 802 -2.97 10.96 31.58
CA PHE A 802 -3.69 12.20 31.91
C PHE A 802 -5.18 12.12 31.59
N ALA A 803 -5.66 10.97 31.13
CA ALA A 803 -7.07 10.70 30.91
C ALA A 803 -7.83 10.67 32.25
N HIS A 804 -9.03 11.28 32.26
CA HIS A 804 -10.00 11.21 33.35
C HIS A 804 -9.44 11.40 34.78
N GLY A 805 -8.89 12.59 35.07
CA GLY A 805 -8.39 12.94 36.40
C GLY A 805 -7.75 14.31 36.49
N ILE A 806 -7.42 14.72 37.72
CA ILE A 806 -6.65 15.91 38.06
C ILE A 806 -5.24 15.47 38.42
N TYR A 807 -4.26 16.05 37.75
CA TYR A 807 -2.85 15.75 37.93
C TYR A 807 -2.09 17.03 38.31
N SER A 808 -0.98 16.85 39.03
CA SER A 808 -0.03 17.94 39.25
C SER A 808 0.71 18.26 37.94
N LEU A 809 1.40 19.41 37.88
CA LEU A 809 2.28 19.75 36.76
C LEU A 809 3.41 18.72 36.53
N ASN A 810 3.75 17.95 37.56
CA ASN A 810 4.75 16.88 37.49
C ASN A 810 4.14 15.53 37.08
N GLY A 811 2.85 15.48 36.76
CA GLY A 811 2.13 14.30 36.28
C GLY A 811 1.77 13.27 37.35
N GLN A 812 1.71 13.67 38.62
CA GLN A 812 1.13 12.83 39.67
C GLN A 812 -0.38 12.97 39.70
N LEU A 813 -1.12 11.85 39.72
CA LEU A 813 -2.56 11.83 39.91
C LEU A 813 -2.91 12.36 41.31
N ILE A 814 -3.67 13.44 41.35
CA ILE A 814 -4.18 14.08 42.58
C ILE A 814 -5.58 13.56 42.89
N SER A 815 -6.42 13.40 41.87
CA SER A 815 -7.80 12.94 42.05
C SER A 815 -8.38 12.38 40.75
N ASN A 816 -9.27 11.39 40.84
CA ASN A 816 -10.09 10.91 39.72
C ASN A 816 -11.34 11.79 39.48
N SER A 817 -11.49 12.88 40.24
CA SER A 817 -12.57 13.86 40.10
C SER A 817 -12.39 14.69 38.84
N SER A 818 -13.51 15.13 38.25
CA SER A 818 -13.54 16.15 37.20
C SER A 818 -13.67 17.58 37.74
N SER A 819 -13.79 17.75 39.07
CA SER A 819 -13.89 19.05 39.74
C SER A 819 -12.63 19.36 40.54
N LEU A 820 -12.13 20.58 40.37
CA LEU A 820 -11.04 21.13 41.17
C LEU A 820 -11.49 21.52 42.59
N ASP A 821 -12.78 21.42 42.93
CA ASP A 821 -13.32 21.78 44.24
C ASP A 821 -12.61 21.03 45.38
N GLY A 822 -12.33 21.73 46.47
CA GLY A 822 -11.54 21.20 47.59
C GLY A 822 -10.02 21.18 47.38
N LEU A 823 -9.49 21.37 46.16
CA LEU A 823 -8.04 21.53 45.95
C LEU A 823 -7.55 22.95 46.28
N PRO A 824 -6.29 23.13 46.75
CA PRO A 824 -5.69 24.45 46.93
C PRO A 824 -5.61 25.25 45.62
N SER A 825 -5.54 26.58 45.69
CA SER A 825 -5.21 27.43 44.54
C SER A 825 -3.87 27.00 43.95
N GLY A 826 -3.79 26.87 42.63
CA GLY A 826 -2.63 26.29 41.97
C GLY A 826 -2.88 25.94 40.50
N ILE A 827 -1.85 25.39 39.87
CA ILE A 827 -1.91 24.92 38.48
C ILE A 827 -2.02 23.40 38.46
N TYR A 828 -3.02 22.90 37.76
CA TYR A 828 -3.30 21.48 37.62
C TYR A 828 -3.44 21.09 36.16
N ILE A 829 -3.37 19.80 35.88
CA ILE A 829 -3.75 19.20 34.59
C ILE A 829 -5.06 18.46 34.84
N LEU A 830 -6.17 18.97 34.32
CA LEU A 830 -7.49 18.33 34.41
C LEU A 830 -7.84 17.73 33.05
N ASN A 831 -7.99 16.41 32.98
CA ASN A 831 -8.28 15.67 31.74
C ASN A 831 -7.36 16.06 30.56
N GLY A 832 -6.05 16.11 30.84
CA GLY A 832 -5.01 16.50 29.89
C GLY A 832 -4.84 18.00 29.66
N LYS A 833 -5.66 18.88 30.26
CA LYS A 833 -5.60 20.35 30.08
C LYS A 833 -5.01 21.08 31.29
N LYS A 834 -4.06 21.97 31.06
CA LYS A 834 -3.57 22.89 32.11
C LYS A 834 -4.68 23.85 32.53
N VAL A 835 -5.04 23.84 33.81
CA VAL A 835 -6.07 24.69 34.43
C VAL A 835 -5.49 25.41 35.65
N ILE A 836 -5.91 26.65 35.85
CA ILE A 836 -5.51 27.46 37.02
C ILE A 836 -6.71 27.54 37.95
N LYS A 837 -6.58 26.95 39.15
CA LYS A 837 -7.52 27.18 40.24
C LYS A 837 -7.06 28.43 40.99
N ARG A 838 -7.89 29.48 40.98
CA ARG A 838 -7.64 30.70 41.73
C ARG A 838 -8.10 30.55 43.17
#